data_AF-A0A0G4MZB6-F1
#
_entry.id   AF-A0A0G4MZB6-F1
#
_cell.length_a   1.000
_cell.length_b   1.000
_cell.length_c   1.000
_cell.angle_alpha   90.00
_cell.angle_beta   90.00
_cell.angle_gamma   90.00
#
_symmetry.space_group_name_H-M   'P 1'
#
loop_
_entity.id
_entity.type
_entity.pdbx_description
1 polymer ?
#
loop_
_entity_poly.entity_id
_entity_poly.type
_entity_poly.pdbx_seq_one_letter_code
_entity_poly.pdbx_strand_id
1 'polypeptide(L)'
;MAPNPEPITAKALPELLKNDTKVKLAGIDVDGMLRGKLVSKSKFLSIAESGFGFCSVIFGWDMHDRTYVRELKVSNAENGYHDLIAVPDLQSFRRIPWEDNVPFFLVSFYDPDTNEPVCACPRGLLKVTLDKLEAKDMGAMAGAEYEFYQFKSPAPSDAASGTTAGYLQENAPQSLPALTEGMFGYSLTRPVHNKDYFYDIFDMCSAFRCDIEGWHTESGPGVFEAALEFGEIRQMADRASLFKYVVKSVATKYGITPCFMAKPKQGLPGNSGHMHVSIVDKQGKNLFARDTPDPNPKWADIAGLSDLGRHFLAGILEGLPDVMPLLAPTINSYKRLVENFWAPVTVSWGLEHRAASIRLIAPPTAKPGATRFEVRVSGADTNPHFVLAAVLALGWRGVEKKLEIPVPPLGKGEEVGSGSDQGVRLAKSLKEANDRFTRKESIAREVFGDDFVDHFGGTREHEIRLWEEAVTDWEMKRYIETILLFATIAIELKRRAPNAHTFLEVIKARYGTPAHLVFIVFGLMTNILVTLMLIVGGAATVNALTGMHTVAAIFLLPVGVVAYTIVGGLKATFLTDFIHTFILLIIIIIFSLTAYASSDVLGSPSKVYDLLIEAASRHPVSGNAEGSYLTMRSQGGVEFFVINIVGNFGTVFLDNGYYNKAIAASPVHALPGYIIGGLSWFAIPWLTATTMGLSALALESNPRFPTFPERMTEAEVSAGLALPYAAVALLGKGGAVATLLMVFMAVTSASSAELIAVSSIFTYDVYRTYFKPDASGARLIHFSHVVVVCYDALVISSVSVGLFYNGISMGYLYVLMGVLISAAVLPATLTLIWRGQNKWAATLTPIFGTILAIISWLVTAKKDCGVLDVTCTGSNTPMLVGNVVALLSPLILIPIFTLIFGVDKYDWQSMMEIRKGDDHDLANAAGVDLEETPGGHQETSEEFEREQAMLRRAFKISVTATVIMYVLVSMHSRYPANVCRTLAMLILWPMPMYGSGYIFSKPFFTGWVVVGIMWIFCSFCAVGLYPIFEGRATLIHTVKSMLGGKKPTRHVITDGQGDNEGVSGTATPDDHEKKRIEGQEKAVTE
;
A
#
# COMPACT_ATOMS: atom_id res chain seq x y z
N MET A 1 17.89 -48.01 -24.12
CA MET A 1 18.54 -48.18 -22.80
C MET A 1 20.03 -48.19 -23.02
N ALA A 2 20.72 -47.08 -22.73
CA ALA A 2 22.16 -47.19 -22.47
C ALA A 2 22.35 -48.19 -21.32
N PRO A 3 23.38 -49.04 -21.34
CA PRO A 3 23.63 -49.95 -20.22
C PRO A 3 23.73 -49.12 -18.94
N ASN A 4 22.97 -49.50 -17.90
CA ASN A 4 23.13 -48.92 -16.57
C ASN A 4 24.64 -49.00 -16.24
N PRO A 5 25.29 -47.88 -15.87
CA PRO A 5 26.67 -47.94 -15.42
C PRO A 5 26.75 -48.95 -14.28
N GLU A 6 27.83 -49.74 -14.23
CA GLU A 6 28.02 -50.72 -13.16
C GLU A 6 27.79 -50.05 -11.80
N PRO A 7 27.01 -50.66 -10.89
CA PRO A 7 26.62 -50.02 -9.66
C PRO A 7 27.87 -49.69 -8.84
N ILE A 8 28.10 -48.39 -8.61
CA ILE A 8 29.24 -47.93 -7.81
C ILE A 8 29.06 -48.45 -6.38
N THR A 9 29.99 -49.32 -5.96
CA THR A 9 30.00 -49.89 -4.60
C THR A 9 30.92 -49.10 -3.68
N ALA A 10 30.67 -49.14 -2.37
CA ALA A 10 31.53 -48.49 -1.38
C ALA A 10 33.00 -48.93 -1.47
N LYS A 11 33.24 -50.20 -1.85
CA LYS A 11 34.58 -50.75 -2.06
C LYS A 11 35.32 -50.13 -3.26
N ALA A 12 34.60 -49.62 -4.26
CA ALA A 12 35.17 -48.98 -5.44
C ALA A 12 35.49 -47.49 -5.22
N LEU A 13 34.95 -46.85 -4.16
CA LEU A 13 35.12 -45.42 -3.90
C LEU A 13 36.58 -44.96 -3.73
N PRO A 14 37.48 -45.69 -3.03
CA PRO A 14 38.87 -45.26 -2.86
C PRO A 14 39.63 -45.12 -4.18
N GLU A 15 39.37 -46.01 -5.14
CA GLU A 15 39.99 -46.00 -6.47
C GLU A 15 39.30 -44.98 -7.39
N LEU A 16 37.96 -44.90 -7.35
CA LEU A 16 37.20 -43.91 -8.12
C LEU A 16 37.61 -42.47 -7.77
N LEU A 17 37.90 -42.21 -6.49
CA LEU A 17 38.27 -40.90 -5.95
C LEU A 17 39.78 -40.76 -5.72
N LYS A 18 40.62 -41.56 -6.39
CA LYS A 18 42.07 -41.60 -6.13
C LYS A 18 42.75 -40.24 -6.25
N ASN A 19 42.33 -39.44 -7.23
CA ASN A 19 42.90 -38.13 -7.53
C ASN A 19 42.14 -36.97 -6.87
N ASP A 20 41.09 -37.25 -6.09
CA ASP A 20 40.25 -36.24 -5.47
C ASP A 20 40.59 -36.07 -3.98
N THR A 21 40.62 -34.84 -3.49
CA THR A 21 40.86 -34.53 -2.06
C THR A 21 39.57 -34.23 -1.29
N LYS A 22 38.50 -33.88 -2.01
CA LYS A 22 37.23 -33.36 -1.51
C LYS A 22 36.06 -33.88 -2.34
N VAL A 23 34.89 -34.00 -1.71
CA VAL A 23 33.63 -34.48 -2.31
C VAL A 23 32.50 -33.55 -1.88
N LYS A 24 31.63 -33.16 -2.81
CA LYS A 24 30.44 -32.35 -2.52
C LYS A 24 29.22 -33.27 -2.34
N LEU A 25 28.50 -33.07 -1.25
CA LEU A 25 27.27 -33.79 -0.92
C LEU A 25 26.12 -32.80 -0.86
N ALA A 26 24.96 -33.12 -1.44
CA ALA A 26 23.78 -32.28 -1.33
C ALA A 26 22.49 -33.09 -1.18
N GLY A 27 21.60 -32.65 -0.31
CA GLY A 27 20.22 -33.08 -0.23
C GLY A 27 19.30 -32.05 -0.89
N ILE A 28 18.05 -32.43 -1.10
CA ILE A 28 17.01 -31.55 -1.65
C ILE A 28 16.04 -31.23 -0.52
N ASP A 29 15.83 -29.93 -0.24
CA ASP A 29 14.84 -29.48 0.75
C ASP A 29 13.41 -29.47 0.16
N VAL A 30 12.43 -29.06 0.98
CA VAL A 30 11.01 -29.03 0.61
C VAL A 30 10.76 -28.12 -0.60
N ASP A 31 11.46 -26.99 -0.70
CA ASP A 31 11.32 -26.03 -1.80
C ASP A 31 12.12 -26.43 -3.06
N GLY A 32 12.81 -27.58 -3.02
CA GLY A 32 13.57 -28.10 -4.17
C GLY A 32 14.95 -27.50 -4.31
N MET A 33 15.48 -26.83 -3.28
CA MET A 33 16.83 -26.29 -3.26
C MET A 33 17.85 -27.35 -2.82
N LEU A 34 19.03 -27.30 -3.43
CA LEU A 34 20.15 -28.16 -3.03
C LEU A 34 20.83 -27.60 -1.79
N ARG A 35 20.76 -28.34 -0.68
CA ARG A 35 21.41 -28.01 0.59
C ARG A 35 22.52 -29.02 0.85
N GLY A 36 23.76 -28.57 1.02
CA GLY A 36 24.91 -29.47 0.95
C GLY A 36 26.16 -29.00 1.69
N LYS A 37 27.15 -29.88 1.73
CA LYS A 37 28.46 -29.66 2.37
C LYS A 37 29.57 -30.21 1.47
N LEU A 38 30.73 -29.54 1.51
CA LEU A 38 31.97 -30.05 0.94
C LEU A 38 32.72 -30.80 2.04
N VAL A 39 33.01 -32.08 1.84
CA VAL A 39 33.67 -32.95 2.82
C VAL A 39 35.02 -33.42 2.30
N SER A 40 35.96 -33.69 3.21
CA SER A 40 37.24 -34.32 2.82
C SER A 40 37.00 -35.76 2.34
N LYS A 41 37.88 -36.26 1.46
CA LYS A 41 37.82 -37.66 1.00
C LYS A 41 37.80 -38.65 2.16
N SER A 42 38.63 -38.44 3.20
CA SER A 42 38.69 -39.32 4.36
C SER A 42 37.36 -39.36 5.13
N LYS A 43 36.70 -38.21 5.29
CA LYS A 43 35.37 -38.14 5.92
C LYS A 43 34.30 -38.78 5.03
N PHE A 44 34.35 -38.58 3.71
CA PHE A 44 33.41 -39.20 2.79
C PHE A 44 33.47 -40.73 2.84
N LEU A 45 34.68 -41.30 2.81
CA LEU A 45 34.84 -42.75 2.88
C LEU A 45 34.33 -43.36 4.21
N SER A 46 34.38 -42.62 5.32
CA SER A 46 33.88 -43.13 6.61
C SER A 46 32.37 -43.03 6.77
N ILE A 47 31.69 -42.20 5.97
CA ILE A 47 30.22 -41.97 6.04
C ILE A 47 29.46 -42.56 4.85
N ALA A 48 30.17 -43.15 3.88
CA ALA A 48 29.57 -43.62 2.62
C ALA A 48 28.50 -44.71 2.82
N GLU A 49 28.65 -45.57 3.83
CA GLU A 49 27.67 -46.61 4.17
C GLU A 49 26.82 -46.25 5.39
N SER A 50 27.43 -45.67 6.42
CA SER A 50 26.80 -45.37 7.72
C SER A 50 25.98 -44.08 7.73
N GLY A 51 26.16 -43.21 6.74
CA GLY A 51 25.58 -41.86 6.76
C GLY A 51 26.26 -40.93 7.77
N PHE A 52 25.73 -39.72 7.89
CA PHE A 52 26.21 -38.71 8.83
C PHE A 52 25.09 -37.81 9.33
N GLY A 53 25.29 -37.18 10.49
CA GLY A 53 24.36 -36.21 11.05
C GLY A 53 24.21 -34.96 10.18
N PHE A 54 22.97 -34.59 9.86
CA PHE A 54 22.62 -33.37 9.15
C PHE A 54 21.48 -32.68 9.90
N CYS A 55 21.67 -31.42 10.28
CA CYS A 55 20.70 -30.66 11.07
C CYS A 55 19.30 -30.69 10.43
N SER A 56 18.29 -31.08 11.21
CA SER A 56 16.89 -31.16 10.78
C SER A 56 16.31 -29.81 10.32
N VAL A 57 16.97 -28.69 10.67
CA VAL A 57 16.53 -27.32 10.31
C VAL A 57 16.34 -27.11 8.82
N ILE A 58 16.97 -27.93 7.96
CA ILE A 58 16.74 -27.91 6.52
C ILE A 58 15.27 -28.15 6.12
N PHE A 59 14.49 -28.75 7.01
CA PHE A 59 13.04 -28.95 6.88
C PHE A 59 12.23 -28.10 7.89
N GLY A 60 12.87 -27.15 8.57
CA GLY A 60 12.28 -26.26 9.56
C GLY A 60 12.30 -24.77 9.18
N TRP A 61 12.86 -24.43 8.03
CA TRP A 61 12.98 -23.05 7.54
C TRP A 61 12.64 -22.89 6.06
N ASP A 62 12.38 -21.67 5.62
CA ASP A 62 12.10 -21.34 4.22
C ASP A 62 13.37 -21.17 3.36
N MET A 63 13.19 -20.82 2.08
CA MET A 63 14.28 -20.60 1.13
C MET A 63 15.28 -19.50 1.52
N HIS A 64 14.94 -18.64 2.48
CA HIS A 64 15.78 -17.58 3.03
C HIS A 64 16.24 -17.88 4.47
N ASP A 65 16.19 -19.15 4.85
CA ASP A 65 16.65 -19.66 6.15
C ASP A 65 15.87 -19.04 7.33
N ARG A 66 14.63 -18.56 7.10
CA ARG A 66 13.72 -18.13 8.18
C ARG A 66 12.92 -19.30 8.68
N THR A 67 12.91 -19.51 9.99
CA THR A 67 12.14 -20.60 10.60
C THR A 67 10.64 -20.44 10.34
N TYR A 68 9.96 -21.57 10.14
CA TYR A 68 8.51 -21.56 9.98
C TYR A 68 7.82 -21.09 11.26
N VAL A 69 6.76 -20.31 11.11
CA VAL A 69 5.98 -19.76 12.24
C VAL A 69 5.40 -20.86 13.13
N ARG A 70 4.86 -21.91 12.51
CA ARG A 70 4.41 -23.11 13.20
C ARG A 70 5.57 -24.09 13.20
N GLU A 71 6.06 -24.45 14.39
CA GLU A 71 7.05 -25.51 14.49
C GLU A 71 6.46 -26.82 13.95
N LEU A 72 7.19 -27.47 13.05
CA LEU A 72 6.74 -28.68 12.37
C LEU A 72 7.39 -29.91 13.00
N LYS A 73 6.76 -31.07 12.81
CA LYS A 73 7.17 -32.34 13.44
C LYS A 73 8.65 -32.72 13.25
N VAL A 74 9.21 -32.46 12.07
CA VAL A 74 10.59 -32.88 11.72
C VAL A 74 11.64 -32.03 12.44
N SER A 75 11.42 -30.72 12.59
CA SER A 75 12.38 -29.80 13.20
C SER A 75 11.64 -28.81 14.08
N ASN A 76 11.76 -28.97 15.39
CA ASN A 76 11.07 -28.17 16.40
C ASN A 76 11.89 -28.06 17.69
N ALA A 77 11.52 -27.12 18.56
CA ALA A 77 12.18 -26.92 19.84
C ALA A 77 12.00 -28.11 20.80
N GLU A 78 10.87 -28.82 20.73
CA GLU A 78 10.58 -29.98 21.58
C GLU A 78 11.57 -31.13 21.37
N ASN A 79 11.98 -31.39 20.12
CA ASN A 79 13.01 -32.36 19.77
C ASN A 79 14.43 -31.76 19.72
N GLY A 80 14.57 -30.48 20.09
CA GLY A 80 15.85 -29.79 20.19
C GLY A 80 16.57 -29.57 18.85
N TYR A 81 15.83 -29.54 17.73
CA TYR A 81 16.40 -29.47 16.37
C TYR A 81 17.44 -30.57 16.11
N HIS A 82 17.18 -31.79 16.58
CA HIS A 82 18.07 -32.94 16.44
C HIS A 82 18.55 -33.19 14.99
N ASP A 83 19.69 -33.87 14.85
CA ASP A 83 20.26 -34.22 13.55
C ASP A 83 19.52 -35.40 12.89
N LEU A 84 19.30 -35.32 11.58
CA LEU A 84 18.83 -36.40 10.72
C LEU A 84 20.01 -37.23 10.20
N ILE A 85 19.74 -38.46 9.78
CA ILE A 85 20.75 -39.32 9.14
C ILE A 85 20.74 -39.06 7.63
N ALA A 86 21.79 -38.42 7.12
CA ALA A 86 22.00 -38.23 5.68
C ALA A 86 22.87 -39.34 5.11
N VAL A 87 22.31 -40.15 4.20
CA VAL A 87 23.01 -41.27 3.55
C VAL A 87 23.32 -40.91 2.10
N PRO A 88 24.60 -40.91 1.67
CA PRO A 88 24.98 -40.68 0.28
C PRO A 88 24.46 -41.78 -0.66
N ASP A 89 23.81 -41.38 -1.76
CA ASP A 89 23.43 -42.29 -2.84
C ASP A 89 24.59 -42.43 -3.83
N LEU A 90 25.28 -43.58 -3.82
CA LEU A 90 26.43 -43.83 -4.69
C LEU A 90 26.07 -43.86 -6.18
N GLN A 91 24.82 -44.17 -6.55
CA GLN A 91 24.38 -44.18 -7.95
C GLN A 91 24.18 -42.78 -8.53
N SER A 92 24.03 -41.78 -7.63
CA SER A 92 23.89 -40.38 -7.99
C SER A 92 25.22 -39.69 -8.35
N PHE A 93 26.33 -40.45 -8.39
CA PHE A 93 27.66 -39.93 -8.71
C PHE A 93 27.69 -39.14 -10.02
N ARG A 94 28.17 -37.90 -9.92
CA ARG A 94 28.42 -36.97 -11.03
C ARG A 94 29.72 -36.19 -10.74
N ARG A 95 30.32 -35.58 -11.76
CA ARG A 95 31.40 -34.60 -11.60
C ARG A 95 30.90 -33.25 -12.06
N ILE A 96 31.12 -32.20 -11.29
CA ILE A 96 30.64 -30.84 -11.60
C ILE A 96 31.61 -30.18 -12.60
N PRO A 97 31.28 -30.07 -13.90
CA PRO A 97 32.26 -29.67 -14.91
C PRO A 97 32.71 -28.21 -14.76
N TRP A 98 31.83 -27.34 -14.27
CA TRP A 98 32.12 -25.91 -14.05
C TRP A 98 32.78 -25.61 -12.69
N GLU A 99 33.04 -26.62 -11.86
CA GLU A 99 33.76 -26.50 -10.59
C GLU A 99 34.92 -27.51 -10.53
N ASP A 100 35.88 -27.40 -11.46
CA ASP A 100 37.10 -28.21 -11.49
C ASP A 100 36.84 -29.73 -11.41
N ASN A 101 35.73 -30.22 -11.98
CA ASN A 101 35.32 -31.62 -11.97
C ASN A 101 35.20 -32.25 -10.56
N VAL A 102 34.84 -31.46 -9.54
CA VAL A 102 34.63 -31.96 -8.18
C VAL A 102 33.57 -33.08 -8.15
N PRO A 103 33.84 -34.23 -7.48
CA PRO A 103 32.88 -35.29 -7.26
C PRO A 103 31.63 -34.82 -6.50
N PHE A 104 30.46 -35.21 -6.97
CA PHE A 104 29.16 -34.84 -6.42
C PHE A 104 28.27 -36.08 -6.20
N PHE A 105 27.64 -36.14 -5.03
CA PHE A 105 26.63 -37.15 -4.70
C PHE A 105 25.42 -36.49 -4.03
N LEU A 106 24.24 -37.01 -4.32
CA LEU A 106 23.01 -36.69 -3.60
C LEU A 106 22.91 -37.51 -2.32
N VAL A 107 22.25 -36.97 -1.30
CA VAL A 107 21.95 -37.67 -0.05
C VAL A 107 20.45 -37.86 0.12
N SER A 108 20.07 -38.93 0.81
CA SER A 108 18.70 -39.18 1.28
C SER A 108 18.65 -39.08 2.80
N PHE A 109 17.58 -38.49 3.33
CA PHE A 109 17.44 -38.23 4.76
C PHE A 109 16.55 -39.29 5.43
N TYR A 110 17.02 -39.80 6.56
CA TYR A 110 16.34 -40.78 7.39
C TYR A 110 16.20 -40.26 8.82
N ASP A 111 15.11 -40.65 9.46
CA ASP A 111 14.83 -40.37 10.85
C ASP A 111 15.73 -41.23 11.76
N PRO A 112 16.40 -40.66 12.77
CA PRO A 112 17.38 -41.38 13.58
C PRO A 112 16.78 -42.42 14.53
N ASP A 113 15.50 -42.27 14.92
CA ASP A 113 14.84 -43.16 15.87
C ASP A 113 14.18 -44.35 15.15
N THR A 114 13.55 -44.10 14.00
CA THR A 114 12.81 -45.10 13.22
C THR A 114 13.63 -45.72 12.08
N ASN A 115 14.71 -45.06 11.64
CA ASN A 115 15.44 -45.37 10.40
C ASN A 115 14.57 -45.35 9.12
N GLU A 116 13.38 -44.74 9.18
CA GLU A 116 12.51 -44.58 8.02
C GLU A 116 12.87 -43.30 7.23
N PRO A 117 12.59 -43.24 5.90
CA PRO A 117 12.76 -42.03 5.13
C PRO A 117 11.92 -40.88 5.71
N VAL A 118 12.53 -39.70 5.88
CA VAL A 118 11.82 -38.52 6.41
C VAL A 118 10.68 -38.14 5.46
N CYS A 119 9.47 -37.99 5.99
CA CYS A 119 8.26 -37.73 5.17
C CYS A 119 8.39 -36.45 4.32
N ALA A 120 9.05 -35.42 4.84
CA ALA A 120 9.32 -34.15 4.16
C ALA A 120 10.43 -34.25 3.08
N CYS A 121 11.20 -35.34 3.05
CA CYS A 121 12.28 -35.52 2.09
C CYS A 121 11.68 -35.82 0.70
N PRO A 122 11.94 -34.99 -0.34
CA PRO A 122 11.36 -35.19 -1.67
C PRO A 122 11.76 -36.52 -2.30
N ARG A 123 13.03 -36.91 -2.16
CA ARG A 123 13.52 -38.23 -2.62
C ARG A 123 12.87 -39.39 -1.85
N GLY A 124 12.63 -39.20 -0.55
CA GLY A 124 11.97 -40.19 0.31
C GLY A 124 10.52 -40.43 -0.11
N LEU A 125 9.74 -39.37 -0.31
CA LEU A 125 8.33 -39.48 -0.70
C LEU A 125 8.14 -40.18 -2.06
N LEU A 126 8.97 -39.83 -3.05
CA LEU A 126 8.94 -40.49 -4.37
C LEU A 126 9.33 -41.96 -4.25
N LYS A 127 10.37 -42.28 -3.47
CA LYS A 127 10.81 -43.66 -3.22
C LYS A 127 9.67 -44.52 -2.65
N VAL A 128 9.00 -44.05 -1.58
CA VAL A 128 7.88 -44.78 -0.95
C VAL A 128 6.74 -45.05 -1.95
N THR A 129 6.48 -44.12 -2.86
CA THR A 129 5.44 -44.29 -3.89
C THR A 129 5.87 -45.31 -4.95
N LEU A 130 7.15 -45.28 -5.35
CA LEU A 130 7.70 -46.22 -6.33
C LEU A 130 7.80 -47.64 -5.79
N ASP A 131 8.20 -47.80 -4.52
CA ASP A 131 8.32 -49.11 -3.88
C ASP A 131 6.97 -49.88 -3.93
N LYS A 132 5.82 -49.17 -3.90
CA LYS A 132 4.49 -49.76 -4.10
C LYS A 132 4.25 -50.32 -5.51
N LEU A 133 4.76 -49.64 -6.55
CA LEU A 133 4.69 -50.13 -7.93
C LEU A 133 5.69 -51.25 -8.18
N GLU A 134 6.91 -51.13 -7.66
CA GLU A 134 7.96 -52.14 -7.79
C GLU A 134 7.52 -53.47 -7.15
N ALA A 135 6.78 -53.42 -6.03
CA ALA A 135 6.17 -54.58 -5.39
C ALA A 135 5.11 -55.30 -6.27
N LYS A 136 4.65 -54.67 -7.35
CA LYS A 136 3.73 -55.23 -8.35
C LYS A 136 4.43 -55.51 -9.68
N ASP A 137 5.76 -55.59 -9.69
CA ASP A 137 6.58 -55.83 -10.87
C ASP A 137 6.42 -54.77 -11.99
N MET A 138 6.09 -53.54 -11.60
CA MET A 138 5.94 -52.39 -12.50
C MET A 138 6.97 -51.31 -12.18
N GLY A 139 7.41 -50.60 -13.23
CA GLY A 139 8.22 -49.40 -13.13
C GLY A 139 7.51 -48.19 -13.72
N ALA A 140 8.12 -47.01 -13.57
CA ALA A 140 7.60 -45.78 -14.15
C ALA A 140 8.69 -44.98 -14.85
N MET A 141 8.32 -44.37 -15.97
CA MET A 141 9.17 -43.50 -16.77
C MET A 141 8.60 -42.08 -16.70
N ALA A 142 9.49 -41.08 -16.72
CA ALA A 142 9.08 -39.69 -16.73
C ALA A 142 9.93 -38.84 -17.67
N GLY A 143 9.35 -37.71 -18.09
CA GLY A 143 10.03 -36.63 -18.81
C GLY A 143 9.62 -35.29 -18.20
N ALA A 144 10.48 -34.28 -18.35
CA ALA A 144 10.23 -32.95 -17.81
C ALA A 144 10.60 -31.88 -18.85
N GLU A 145 9.67 -30.95 -19.08
CA GLU A 145 9.86 -29.79 -19.95
C GLU A 145 9.83 -28.52 -19.08
N TYR A 146 10.89 -27.72 -19.12
CA TYR A 146 11.00 -26.48 -18.36
C TYR A 146 11.12 -25.27 -19.27
N GLU A 147 10.17 -24.35 -19.16
CA GLU A 147 10.27 -22.99 -19.69
C GLU A 147 10.89 -22.08 -18.62
N PHE A 148 11.77 -21.16 -19.01
CA PHE A 148 12.37 -20.20 -18.08
C PHE A 148 12.84 -18.91 -18.76
N TYR A 149 12.72 -17.79 -18.04
CA TYR A 149 13.14 -16.48 -18.52
C TYR A 149 14.62 -16.26 -18.25
N GLN A 150 15.31 -15.67 -19.21
CA GLN A 150 16.70 -15.26 -19.10
C GLN A 150 16.79 -13.73 -18.97
N PHE A 151 17.29 -13.25 -17.83
CA PHE A 151 17.56 -11.84 -17.60
C PHE A 151 19.05 -11.53 -17.70
N LYS A 152 19.41 -10.34 -18.20
CA LYS A 152 20.80 -9.88 -18.11
C LYS A 152 21.07 -9.44 -16.68
N SER A 153 22.15 -9.93 -16.09
CA SER A 153 22.59 -9.44 -14.80
C SER A 153 23.03 -7.97 -14.96
N PRO A 154 22.56 -7.05 -14.11
CA PRO A 154 22.98 -5.65 -14.12
C PRO A 154 24.50 -5.55 -13.99
N ALA A 155 25.13 -4.72 -14.83
CA ALA A 155 26.58 -4.51 -14.74
C ALA A 155 26.92 -3.87 -13.37
N PRO A 156 28.05 -4.24 -12.73
CA PRO A 156 28.51 -3.58 -11.53
C PRO A 156 28.97 -2.16 -11.90
N SER A 157 28.03 -1.20 -11.89
CA SER A 157 28.32 0.22 -11.88
C SER A 157 28.02 0.77 -10.49
N ASP A 158 29.07 1.09 -9.74
CA ASP A 158 29.15 1.93 -8.53
C ASP A 158 28.14 1.74 -7.37
N ALA A 159 27.23 0.77 -7.43
CA ALA A 159 26.35 0.38 -6.33
C ALA A 159 26.68 -1.04 -5.84
N ALA A 160 26.65 -1.24 -4.52
CA ALA A 160 27.35 -2.25 -3.74
C ALA A 160 26.93 -3.74 -3.93
N SER A 161 26.35 -4.14 -5.07
CA SER A 161 26.11 -5.56 -5.36
C SER A 161 26.06 -5.80 -6.88
N GLY A 162 27.08 -6.49 -7.42
CA GLY A 162 27.08 -7.01 -8.80
C GLY A 162 26.12 -8.19 -9.03
N THR A 163 25.04 -8.32 -8.25
CA THR A 163 24.08 -9.42 -8.30
C THR A 163 22.67 -8.93 -8.61
N THR A 164 21.88 -9.75 -9.29
CA THR A 164 20.47 -9.48 -9.59
C THR A 164 19.63 -9.29 -8.33
N ALA A 165 19.95 -10.01 -7.24
CA ALA A 165 19.27 -9.87 -5.97
C ALA A 165 19.46 -8.47 -5.37
N GLY A 166 20.70 -7.95 -5.32
CA GLY A 166 20.92 -6.59 -4.82
C GLY A 166 20.38 -5.51 -5.75
N TYR A 167 20.38 -5.73 -7.08
CA TYR A 167 19.70 -4.80 -7.99
C TYR A 167 18.20 -4.68 -7.70
N LEU A 168 17.54 -5.80 -7.39
CA LEU A 168 16.12 -5.84 -7.03
C LEU A 168 15.80 -5.23 -5.64
N GLN A 169 16.81 -5.03 -4.78
CA GLN A 169 16.61 -4.28 -3.53
C GLN A 169 16.39 -2.78 -3.80
N GLU A 170 17.00 -2.26 -4.85
CA GLU A 170 16.95 -0.83 -5.20
C GLU A 170 16.04 -0.52 -6.39
N ASN A 171 15.69 -1.53 -7.19
CA ASN A 171 14.96 -1.37 -8.45
C ASN A 171 13.73 -2.29 -8.53
N ALA A 172 12.69 -1.83 -9.22
CA ALA A 172 11.47 -2.61 -9.39
C ALA A 172 11.72 -3.87 -10.25
N PRO A 173 11.08 -5.02 -9.97
CA PRO A 173 11.27 -6.24 -10.75
C PRO A 173 11.04 -6.12 -12.26
N GLN A 174 10.19 -5.17 -12.69
CA GLN A 174 9.92 -4.92 -14.11
C GLN A 174 11.10 -4.27 -14.86
N SER A 175 12.04 -3.63 -14.16
CA SER A 175 13.19 -2.99 -14.79
C SER A 175 14.28 -3.99 -15.20
N LEU A 176 14.16 -5.26 -14.82
CA LEU A 176 15.10 -6.29 -15.23
C LEU A 176 15.08 -6.48 -16.76
N PRO A 177 16.21 -6.24 -17.44
CA PRO A 177 16.32 -6.37 -18.88
C PRO A 177 16.29 -7.85 -19.28
N ALA A 178 15.45 -8.19 -20.27
CA ALA A 178 15.44 -9.53 -20.83
C ALA A 178 16.71 -9.76 -21.68
N LEU A 179 17.11 -11.03 -21.84
CA LEU A 179 18.24 -11.40 -22.69
C LEU A 179 17.98 -11.01 -24.16
N THR A 180 16.75 -11.23 -24.62
CA THR A 180 16.24 -10.81 -25.95
C THR A 180 14.83 -10.23 -25.80
N GLU A 181 14.46 -9.26 -26.64
CA GLU A 181 13.18 -8.55 -26.54
C GLU A 181 12.15 -9.05 -27.55
N GLY A 182 10.86 -8.98 -27.19
CA GLY A 182 9.69 -9.31 -28.03
C GLY A 182 9.16 -10.74 -27.89
N MET A 183 8.05 -11.04 -28.57
CA MET A 183 7.42 -12.37 -28.62
C MET A 183 7.89 -13.13 -29.88
N PHE A 184 8.89 -14.01 -29.74
CA PHE A 184 9.42 -14.77 -30.87
C PHE A 184 9.96 -16.13 -30.42
N GLY A 185 9.04 -17.08 -30.23
CA GLY A 185 9.35 -18.49 -29.97
C GLY A 185 9.82 -19.23 -31.22
N TYR A 186 10.47 -20.38 -31.03
CA TYR A 186 11.08 -21.21 -32.10
C TYR A 186 12.03 -20.46 -33.04
N SER A 187 12.61 -19.36 -32.57
CA SER A 187 13.56 -18.55 -33.33
C SER A 187 14.94 -19.22 -33.37
N LEU A 188 15.45 -19.44 -34.58
CA LEU A 188 16.83 -19.87 -34.81
C LEU A 188 17.85 -18.72 -34.75
N THR A 189 17.40 -17.48 -34.92
CA THR A 189 18.29 -16.31 -34.95
C THR A 189 18.57 -15.75 -33.56
N ARG A 190 17.62 -15.87 -32.62
CA ARG A 190 17.78 -15.37 -31.25
C ARG A 190 18.94 -16.00 -30.48
N PRO A 191 19.13 -17.33 -30.50
CA PRO A 191 20.29 -17.96 -29.85
C PRO A 191 21.63 -17.44 -30.37
N VAL A 192 21.72 -17.02 -31.64
CA VAL A 192 22.98 -16.53 -32.25
C VAL A 192 23.53 -15.30 -31.51
N HIS A 193 22.66 -14.43 -30.98
CA HIS A 193 23.10 -13.26 -30.21
C HIS A 193 23.84 -13.62 -28.91
N ASN A 194 23.60 -14.81 -28.35
CA ASN A 194 24.23 -15.30 -27.12
C ASN A 194 24.67 -16.75 -27.31
N LYS A 195 25.31 -17.04 -28.46
CA LYS A 195 25.59 -18.42 -28.89
C LYS A 195 26.36 -19.22 -27.84
N ASP A 196 27.37 -18.60 -27.23
CA ASP A 196 28.27 -19.29 -26.31
C ASP A 196 27.50 -19.74 -25.07
N TYR A 197 26.64 -18.91 -24.51
CA TYR A 197 25.77 -19.28 -23.40
C TYR A 197 24.76 -20.37 -23.77
N PHE A 198 24.11 -20.23 -24.94
CA PHE A 198 23.07 -21.16 -25.38
C PHE A 198 23.60 -22.57 -25.59
N TYR A 199 24.78 -22.73 -26.20
CA TYR A 199 25.40 -24.03 -26.43
C TYR A 199 26.15 -24.55 -25.19
N ASP A 200 26.78 -23.69 -24.38
CA ASP A 200 27.46 -24.12 -23.13
C ASP A 200 26.46 -24.76 -22.14
N ILE A 201 25.21 -24.28 -22.05
CA ILE A 201 24.16 -24.97 -21.26
C ILE A 201 23.95 -26.41 -21.75
N PHE A 202 23.82 -26.60 -23.06
CA PHE A 202 23.57 -27.91 -23.65
C PHE A 202 24.71 -28.88 -23.35
N ASP A 203 25.96 -28.43 -23.58
CA ASP A 203 27.16 -29.23 -23.36
C ASP A 203 27.38 -29.54 -21.87
N MET A 204 27.21 -28.55 -20.98
CA MET A 204 27.35 -28.75 -19.53
C MET A 204 26.27 -29.65 -18.95
N CYS A 205 25.04 -29.57 -19.47
CA CYS A 205 23.97 -30.47 -19.07
C CYS A 205 24.31 -31.92 -19.43
N SER A 206 24.84 -32.19 -20.62
CA SER A 206 25.24 -33.56 -20.99
C SER A 206 26.42 -34.04 -20.14
N ALA A 207 27.43 -33.19 -19.91
CA ALA A 207 28.57 -33.53 -19.07
C ALA A 207 28.18 -33.83 -17.61
N PHE A 208 27.11 -33.20 -17.09
CA PHE A 208 26.59 -33.42 -15.75
C PHE A 208 25.48 -34.50 -15.67
N ARG A 209 25.25 -35.27 -16.75
CA ARG A 209 24.17 -36.28 -16.86
C ARG A 209 22.75 -35.72 -16.67
N CYS A 210 22.50 -34.55 -17.25
CA CYS A 210 21.19 -33.89 -17.31
C CYS A 210 20.80 -33.65 -18.78
N ASP A 211 20.93 -34.68 -19.63
CA ASP A 211 20.79 -34.56 -21.08
C ASP A 211 19.46 -33.92 -21.51
N ILE A 212 19.55 -33.05 -22.50
CA ILE A 212 18.45 -32.29 -23.08
C ILE A 212 18.12 -32.91 -24.44
N GLU A 213 16.86 -33.32 -24.63
CA GLU A 213 16.34 -33.87 -25.89
C GLU A 213 15.90 -32.76 -26.85
N GLY A 214 15.26 -31.71 -26.32
CA GLY A 214 14.82 -30.54 -27.08
C GLY A 214 15.30 -29.25 -26.45
N TRP A 215 15.90 -28.36 -27.24
CA TRP A 215 16.45 -27.09 -26.77
C TRP A 215 16.11 -25.96 -27.76
N HIS A 216 15.23 -25.04 -27.37
CA HIS A 216 14.79 -23.95 -28.25
C HIS A 216 14.38 -22.68 -27.48
N THR A 217 14.09 -21.62 -28.24
CA THR A 217 13.47 -20.42 -27.70
C THR A 217 11.96 -20.58 -27.65
N GLU A 218 11.32 -19.96 -26.65
CA GLU A 218 9.88 -20.05 -26.45
C GLU A 218 9.23 -18.65 -26.45
N SER A 219 7.90 -18.64 -26.43
CA SER A 219 7.05 -17.46 -26.53
C SER A 219 7.23 -16.50 -25.35
N GLY A 220 8.15 -15.56 -25.50
CA GLY A 220 8.38 -14.48 -24.55
C GLY A 220 9.72 -13.76 -24.79
N PRO A 221 9.96 -12.63 -24.12
CA PRO A 221 11.27 -11.96 -24.17
C PRO A 221 12.29 -12.76 -23.36
N GLY A 222 13.28 -13.33 -24.06
CA GLY A 222 14.37 -14.09 -23.44
C GLY A 222 13.96 -15.43 -22.84
N VAL A 223 12.87 -16.06 -23.31
CA VAL A 223 12.42 -17.36 -22.78
C VAL A 223 13.06 -18.51 -23.56
N PHE A 224 13.61 -19.48 -22.84
CA PHE A 224 14.08 -20.76 -23.38
C PHE A 224 13.25 -21.91 -22.83
N GLU A 225 13.17 -23.00 -23.59
CA GLU A 225 12.56 -24.25 -23.18
C GLU A 225 13.57 -25.40 -23.32
N ALA A 226 13.70 -26.19 -22.26
CA ALA A 226 14.43 -27.45 -22.26
C ALA A 226 13.47 -28.62 -22.03
N ALA A 227 13.39 -29.51 -23.01
CA ALA A 227 12.82 -30.84 -22.85
C ALA A 227 13.95 -31.81 -22.44
N LEU A 228 13.90 -32.33 -21.22
CA LEU A 228 14.88 -33.31 -20.73
C LEU A 228 14.59 -34.69 -21.32
N GLU A 229 15.64 -35.41 -21.72
CA GLU A 229 15.51 -36.76 -22.29
C GLU A 229 14.86 -37.69 -21.26
N PHE A 230 13.73 -38.29 -21.65
CA PHE A 230 12.94 -39.14 -20.75
C PHE A 230 13.76 -40.30 -20.16
N GLY A 231 13.41 -40.71 -18.94
CA GLY A 231 14.14 -41.76 -18.24
C GLY A 231 13.31 -42.42 -17.16
N GLU A 232 13.95 -43.29 -16.39
CA GLU A 232 13.36 -43.84 -15.18
C GLU A 232 13.05 -42.70 -14.20
N ILE A 233 11.87 -42.75 -13.58
CA ILE A 233 11.29 -41.62 -12.85
C ILE A 233 12.12 -41.15 -11.65
N ARG A 234 12.82 -42.03 -10.93
CA ARG A 234 13.71 -41.65 -9.81
C ARG A 234 14.89 -40.84 -10.34
N GLN A 235 15.53 -41.29 -11.43
CA GLN A 235 16.61 -40.53 -12.06
C GLN A 235 16.12 -39.24 -12.71
N MET A 236 14.91 -39.25 -13.28
CA MET A 236 14.32 -38.07 -13.91
C MET A 236 14.03 -36.96 -12.88
N ALA A 237 13.51 -37.31 -11.70
CA ALA A 237 13.29 -36.35 -10.63
C ALA A 237 14.60 -35.66 -10.20
N ASP A 238 15.69 -36.43 -10.05
CA ASP A 238 17.03 -35.89 -9.79
C ASP A 238 17.51 -34.97 -10.92
N ARG A 239 17.43 -35.43 -12.17
CA ARG A 239 17.84 -34.67 -13.35
C ARG A 239 17.09 -33.34 -13.44
N ALA A 240 15.79 -33.36 -13.20
CA ALA A 240 14.94 -32.18 -13.26
C ALA A 240 15.29 -31.14 -12.17
N SER A 241 15.62 -31.57 -10.95
CA SER A 241 16.12 -30.67 -9.89
C SER A 241 17.54 -30.16 -10.20
N LEU A 242 18.43 -31.03 -10.67
CA LEU A 242 19.82 -30.70 -10.98
C LEU A 242 19.95 -29.82 -12.23
N PHE A 243 19.04 -29.93 -13.19
CA PHE A 243 19.02 -29.07 -14.38
C PHE A 243 18.92 -27.59 -14.00
N LYS A 244 18.06 -27.24 -13.04
CA LYS A 244 17.95 -25.88 -12.52
C LYS A 244 19.27 -25.40 -11.91
N TYR A 245 19.99 -26.29 -11.23
CA TYR A 245 21.32 -26.00 -10.67
C TYR A 245 22.36 -25.77 -11.77
N VAL A 246 22.44 -26.65 -12.77
CA VAL A 246 23.35 -26.50 -13.92
C VAL A 246 23.14 -25.15 -14.60
N VAL A 247 21.90 -24.84 -14.98
CA VAL A 247 21.57 -23.60 -15.70
C VAL A 247 21.92 -22.37 -14.86
N LYS A 248 21.55 -22.33 -13.57
CA LYS A 248 21.89 -21.22 -12.67
C LYS A 248 23.40 -21.04 -12.48
N SER A 249 24.14 -22.14 -12.35
CA SER A 249 25.59 -22.10 -12.16
C SER A 249 26.33 -21.65 -13.42
N VAL A 250 25.99 -22.20 -14.59
CA VAL A 250 26.63 -21.85 -15.86
C VAL A 250 26.31 -20.41 -16.26
N ALA A 251 25.07 -19.95 -16.06
CA ALA A 251 24.66 -18.59 -16.40
C ALA A 251 25.45 -17.48 -15.67
N THR A 252 25.96 -17.78 -14.47
CA THR A 252 26.78 -16.84 -13.68
C THR A 252 28.05 -16.42 -14.44
N LYS A 253 28.68 -17.33 -15.21
CA LYS A 253 29.85 -17.05 -16.06
C LYS A 253 29.58 -16.04 -17.16
N TYR A 254 28.33 -15.93 -17.60
CA TYR A 254 27.89 -15.07 -18.70
C TYR A 254 27.21 -13.79 -18.23
N GLY A 255 27.11 -13.55 -16.92
CA GLY A 255 26.36 -12.41 -16.39
C GLY A 255 24.87 -12.50 -16.74
N ILE A 256 24.30 -13.70 -16.71
CA ILE A 256 22.89 -13.96 -17.01
C ILE A 256 22.24 -14.55 -15.76
N THR A 257 21.01 -14.13 -15.46
CA THR A 257 20.20 -14.67 -14.36
C THR A 257 18.99 -15.43 -14.92
N PRO A 258 19.02 -16.77 -14.89
CA PRO A 258 17.89 -17.60 -15.29
C PRO A 258 16.82 -17.63 -14.21
N CYS A 259 15.56 -17.50 -14.61
CA CYS A 259 14.41 -17.38 -13.73
C CYS A 259 13.34 -18.43 -14.06
N PHE A 260 13.21 -19.41 -13.17
CA PHE A 260 12.24 -20.51 -13.23
C PHE A 260 10.93 -20.21 -12.48
N MET A 261 10.74 -18.97 -12.02
CA MET A 261 9.51 -18.52 -11.36
C MET A 261 8.32 -18.68 -12.32
N ALA A 262 7.17 -19.20 -11.85
CA ALA A 262 6.03 -19.52 -12.71
C ALA A 262 5.50 -18.32 -13.52
N LYS A 263 5.59 -17.10 -12.98
CA LYS A 263 5.14 -15.87 -13.62
C LYS A 263 6.10 -14.71 -13.28
N PRO A 264 7.20 -14.55 -14.03
CA PRO A 264 8.19 -13.50 -13.76
C PRO A 264 7.69 -12.08 -14.14
N LYS A 265 6.95 -11.95 -15.24
CA LYS A 265 6.43 -10.66 -15.74
C LYS A 265 4.90 -10.68 -15.89
N GLN A 266 4.27 -9.56 -15.50
CA GLN A 266 2.83 -9.35 -15.67
C GLN A 266 2.50 -9.15 -17.16
N GLY A 267 1.39 -9.72 -17.63
CA GLY A 267 0.91 -9.55 -19.01
C GLY A 267 1.63 -10.39 -20.07
N LEU A 268 2.69 -11.11 -19.72
CA LEU A 268 3.42 -12.03 -20.60
C LEU A 268 3.17 -13.50 -20.21
N PRO A 269 3.40 -14.49 -21.08
CA PRO A 269 3.29 -15.91 -20.73
C PRO A 269 4.16 -16.28 -19.51
N GLY A 270 3.66 -17.22 -18.72
CA GLY A 270 4.39 -17.77 -17.57
C GLY A 270 5.34 -18.89 -17.97
N ASN A 271 6.13 -19.36 -17.02
CA ASN A 271 7.03 -20.49 -17.16
C ASN A 271 6.34 -21.79 -16.73
N SER A 272 6.21 -22.72 -17.66
CA SER A 272 5.64 -24.04 -17.42
C SER A 272 6.71 -25.07 -17.05
N GLY A 273 6.29 -26.06 -16.26
CA GLY A 273 7.09 -27.23 -15.89
C GLY A 273 6.29 -28.48 -16.21
N HIS A 274 6.11 -28.83 -17.50
CA HIS A 274 5.26 -29.96 -17.88
C HIS A 274 5.93 -31.27 -17.48
N MET A 275 5.19 -32.15 -16.83
CA MET A 275 5.68 -33.45 -16.39
C MET A 275 4.96 -34.55 -17.15
N HIS A 276 5.73 -35.42 -17.80
CA HIS A 276 5.23 -36.57 -18.52
C HIS A 276 5.42 -37.82 -17.68
N VAL A 277 4.42 -38.71 -17.63
CA VAL A 277 4.50 -39.98 -16.90
C VAL A 277 3.95 -41.14 -17.73
N SER A 278 4.64 -42.28 -17.70
CA SER A 278 4.16 -43.57 -18.18
C SER A 278 4.54 -44.71 -17.22
N ILE A 279 3.72 -45.77 -17.18
CA ILE A 279 4.03 -47.00 -16.43
C ILE A 279 4.50 -48.07 -17.40
N VAL A 280 5.52 -48.82 -17.00
CA VAL A 280 6.13 -49.91 -17.78
C VAL A 280 6.21 -51.20 -16.97
N ASP A 281 6.25 -52.34 -17.65
CA ASP A 281 6.62 -53.62 -17.02
C ASP A 281 8.14 -53.76 -16.85
N LYS A 282 8.60 -54.86 -16.24
CA LYS A 282 10.04 -55.20 -16.09
C LYS A 282 10.79 -55.26 -17.43
N GLN A 283 10.09 -55.52 -18.53
CA GLN A 283 10.66 -55.61 -19.88
C GLN A 283 10.66 -54.25 -20.60
N GLY A 284 10.10 -53.21 -19.99
CA GLY A 284 9.99 -51.87 -20.55
C GLY A 284 8.80 -51.66 -21.50
N LYS A 285 7.84 -52.59 -21.58
CA LYS A 285 6.61 -52.40 -22.35
C LYS A 285 5.71 -51.39 -21.64
N ASN A 286 5.25 -50.38 -22.37
CA ASN A 286 4.34 -49.36 -21.86
C ASN A 286 2.94 -49.94 -21.57
N LEU A 287 2.53 -49.88 -20.30
CA LEU A 287 1.28 -50.47 -19.80
C LEU A 287 0.05 -49.56 -19.98
N PHE A 288 0.24 -48.29 -20.37
CA PHE A 288 -0.87 -47.41 -20.71
C PHE A 288 -1.41 -47.67 -22.12
N ALA A 289 -0.61 -48.25 -23.00
CA ALA A 289 -1.04 -48.58 -24.34
C ALA A 289 -1.74 -49.95 -24.39
N ARG A 290 -2.76 -50.07 -25.24
CA ARG A 290 -3.33 -51.37 -25.60
C ARG A 290 -2.86 -51.81 -26.99
N ASP A 291 -2.74 -53.12 -27.19
CA ASP A 291 -2.26 -53.68 -28.46
C ASP A 291 -3.31 -53.56 -29.58
N THR A 292 -4.61 -53.64 -29.25
CA THR A 292 -5.73 -53.47 -30.19
C THR A 292 -6.70 -52.42 -29.67
N PRO A 293 -7.08 -51.37 -30.45
CA PRO A 293 -8.00 -50.34 -30.00
C PRO A 293 -9.34 -50.90 -29.49
N ASP A 294 -9.96 -50.20 -28.53
CA ASP A 294 -11.28 -50.54 -28.04
C ASP A 294 -12.32 -50.45 -29.17
N PRO A 295 -13.11 -51.51 -29.44
CA PRO A 295 -14.19 -51.41 -30.42
C PRO A 295 -15.37 -50.54 -29.93
N ASN A 296 -15.55 -50.32 -28.62
CA ASN A 296 -16.66 -49.52 -28.09
C ASN A 296 -16.26 -48.69 -26.85
N PRO A 297 -15.33 -47.72 -27.00
CA PRO A 297 -14.91 -46.90 -25.88
C PRO A 297 -15.99 -45.86 -25.52
N LYS A 298 -16.10 -45.53 -24.23
CA LYS A 298 -17.01 -44.46 -23.74
C LYS A 298 -16.77 -43.12 -24.46
N TRP A 299 -15.52 -42.84 -24.83
CA TRP A 299 -15.12 -41.73 -25.70
C TRP A 299 -14.06 -42.19 -26.70
N ALA A 300 -14.12 -41.70 -27.95
CA ALA A 300 -13.17 -42.08 -29.00
C ALA A 300 -11.70 -41.77 -28.62
N ASP A 301 -11.47 -40.73 -27.83
CA ASP A 301 -10.16 -40.26 -27.37
C ASP A 301 -9.38 -41.28 -26.52
N ILE A 302 -10.07 -42.24 -25.88
CA ILE A 302 -9.44 -43.30 -25.07
C ILE A 302 -9.49 -44.68 -25.76
N ALA A 303 -9.77 -44.70 -27.06
CA ALA A 303 -9.79 -45.94 -27.83
C ALA A 303 -8.45 -46.68 -27.79
N GLY A 304 -7.33 -45.95 -27.77
CA GLY A 304 -5.96 -46.52 -27.71
C GLY A 304 -5.40 -46.72 -26.30
N LEU A 305 -6.14 -46.36 -25.25
CA LEU A 305 -5.70 -46.42 -23.86
C LEU A 305 -6.12 -47.74 -23.20
N SER A 306 -5.21 -48.37 -22.45
CA SER A 306 -5.49 -49.59 -21.67
C SER A 306 -6.42 -49.28 -20.48
N ASP A 307 -7.02 -50.33 -19.89
CA ASP A 307 -7.87 -50.16 -18.70
C ASP A 307 -7.07 -49.61 -17.51
N LEU A 308 -5.80 -50.02 -17.38
CA LEU A 308 -4.88 -49.46 -16.40
C LEU A 308 -4.68 -47.94 -16.65
N GLY A 309 -4.45 -47.53 -17.90
CA GLY A 309 -4.32 -46.11 -18.25
C GLY A 309 -5.59 -45.31 -17.98
N ARG A 310 -6.77 -45.89 -18.22
CA ARG A 310 -8.08 -45.23 -17.95
C ARG A 310 -8.30 -44.98 -16.47
N HIS A 311 -8.05 -45.98 -15.63
CA HIS A 311 -8.15 -45.85 -14.18
C HIS A 311 -7.08 -44.91 -13.61
N PHE A 312 -5.88 -44.92 -14.20
CA PHE A 312 -4.81 -43.99 -13.83
C PHE A 312 -5.21 -42.53 -14.12
N LEU A 313 -5.76 -42.26 -15.31
CA LEU A 313 -6.30 -40.94 -15.66
C LEU A 313 -7.41 -40.51 -14.71
N ALA A 314 -8.35 -41.41 -14.38
CA ALA A 314 -9.43 -41.13 -13.44
C ALA A 314 -8.90 -40.73 -12.04
N GLY A 315 -7.89 -41.43 -11.53
CA GLY A 315 -7.26 -41.12 -10.25
C GLY A 315 -6.59 -39.75 -10.23
N ILE A 316 -5.87 -39.39 -11.31
CA ILE A 316 -5.30 -38.04 -11.45
C ILE A 316 -6.40 -36.99 -11.44
N LEU A 317 -7.46 -37.14 -12.25
CA LEU A 317 -8.51 -36.13 -12.36
C LEU A 317 -9.27 -35.91 -11.04
N GLU A 318 -9.57 -36.98 -10.30
CA GLU A 318 -10.25 -36.88 -9.01
C GLU A 318 -9.36 -36.20 -7.94
N GLY A 319 -8.07 -36.56 -7.90
CA GLY A 319 -7.14 -36.09 -6.87
C GLY A 319 -6.44 -34.75 -7.18
N LEU A 320 -6.39 -34.33 -8.44
CA LEU A 320 -5.64 -33.14 -8.88
C LEU A 320 -5.95 -31.88 -8.05
N PRO A 321 -7.22 -31.55 -7.74
CA PRO A 321 -7.51 -30.39 -6.92
C PRO A 321 -6.97 -30.45 -5.49
N ASP A 322 -6.79 -31.66 -4.94
CA ASP A 322 -6.38 -31.86 -3.56
C ASP A 322 -4.87 -31.77 -3.39
N VAL A 323 -4.10 -32.01 -4.46
CA VAL A 323 -2.62 -31.96 -4.45
C VAL A 323 -2.06 -30.68 -5.07
N MET A 324 -2.91 -29.69 -5.36
CA MET A 324 -2.53 -28.43 -5.99
C MET A 324 -1.29 -27.76 -5.38
N PRO A 325 -1.10 -27.72 -4.04
CA PRO A 325 0.12 -27.13 -3.46
C PRO A 325 1.44 -27.79 -3.89
N LEU A 326 1.43 -29.05 -4.35
CA LEU A 326 2.63 -29.73 -4.86
C LEU A 326 2.92 -29.33 -6.32
N LEU A 327 1.89 -29.03 -7.11
CA LEU A 327 2.00 -28.61 -8.51
C LEU A 327 2.11 -27.08 -8.67
N ALA A 328 1.63 -26.33 -7.70
CA ALA A 328 1.67 -24.86 -7.66
C ALA A 328 2.06 -24.43 -6.23
N PRO A 329 3.36 -24.53 -5.88
CA PRO A 329 3.82 -24.43 -4.49
C PRO A 329 4.04 -23.00 -3.99
N THR A 330 3.98 -21.99 -4.87
CA THR A 330 4.25 -20.58 -4.52
C THR A 330 3.02 -19.71 -4.77
N ILE A 331 2.98 -18.54 -4.12
CA ILE A 331 1.94 -17.52 -4.40
C ILE A 331 1.99 -17.09 -5.87
N ASN A 332 3.19 -17.10 -6.47
CA ASN A 332 3.39 -16.72 -7.85
C ASN A 332 2.85 -17.77 -8.85
N SER A 333 2.83 -19.05 -8.51
CA SER A 333 2.26 -20.12 -9.35
C SER A 333 0.82 -19.80 -9.78
N TYR A 334 0.00 -19.27 -8.86
CA TYR A 334 -1.40 -18.93 -9.12
C TYR A 334 -1.57 -17.67 -9.99
N LYS A 335 -0.52 -16.86 -10.18
CA LYS A 335 -0.51 -15.75 -11.15
C LYS A 335 -0.30 -16.25 -12.60
N ARG A 336 0.19 -17.48 -12.77
CA ARG A 336 0.25 -18.18 -14.07
C ARG A 336 -1.09 -18.82 -14.43
N LEU A 337 -1.81 -19.37 -13.45
CA LEU A 337 -3.10 -20.06 -13.62
C LEU A 337 -4.28 -19.08 -13.82
N VAL A 338 -4.17 -18.24 -14.85
CA VAL A 338 -5.21 -17.29 -15.27
C VAL A 338 -5.67 -17.60 -16.69
N GLU A 339 -6.94 -17.31 -16.97
CA GLU A 339 -7.55 -17.52 -18.29
C GLU A 339 -6.75 -16.77 -19.40
N ASN A 340 -6.67 -17.35 -20.61
CA ASN A 340 -6.05 -16.78 -21.83
C ASN A 340 -4.52 -16.88 -22.01
N PHE A 341 -3.77 -17.64 -21.19
CA PHE A 341 -2.30 -17.78 -21.34
C PHE A 341 -1.80 -19.23 -21.43
N TRP A 342 -2.53 -20.13 -22.10
CA TRP A 342 -2.16 -21.56 -22.27
C TRP A 342 -1.98 -22.37 -20.97
N ALA A 343 -2.40 -21.82 -19.83
CA ALA A 343 -2.36 -22.46 -18.53
C ALA A 343 -3.75 -23.02 -18.15
N PRO A 344 -3.83 -24.27 -17.68
CA PRO A 344 -5.11 -24.90 -17.36
C PRO A 344 -5.68 -24.36 -16.04
N VAL A 345 -6.99 -24.07 -16.01
CA VAL A 345 -7.70 -23.51 -14.83
C VAL A 345 -8.78 -24.42 -14.27
N THR A 346 -9.06 -25.53 -14.95
CA THR A 346 -10.08 -26.54 -14.59
C THR A 346 -9.50 -27.94 -14.64
N VAL A 347 -10.08 -28.87 -13.88
CA VAL A 347 -9.80 -30.30 -13.97
C VAL A 347 -10.33 -30.82 -15.31
N SER A 348 -9.45 -30.92 -16.30
CA SER A 348 -9.80 -31.27 -17.67
C SER A 348 -8.76 -32.18 -18.30
N TRP A 349 -9.17 -32.95 -19.30
CA TRP A 349 -8.27 -33.77 -20.10
C TRP A 349 -8.70 -33.79 -21.56
N GLY A 350 -7.79 -34.15 -22.46
CA GLY A 350 -8.10 -34.35 -23.87
C GLY A 350 -6.94 -34.94 -24.66
N LEU A 351 -7.26 -35.63 -25.77
CA LEU A 351 -6.27 -36.20 -26.68
C LEU A 351 -5.58 -35.07 -27.47
N GLU A 352 -4.27 -34.93 -27.29
CA GLU A 352 -3.46 -33.84 -27.88
C GLU A 352 -3.95 -32.41 -27.52
N HIS A 353 -4.69 -32.24 -26.42
CA HIS A 353 -5.28 -30.95 -26.08
C HIS A 353 -4.37 -30.10 -25.18
N ARG A 354 -3.67 -29.11 -25.76
CA ARG A 354 -2.66 -28.28 -25.05
C ARG A 354 -3.23 -27.32 -24.01
N ALA A 355 -4.53 -27.03 -24.04
CA ALA A 355 -5.15 -26.18 -23.02
C ALA A 355 -5.67 -26.97 -21.81
N ALA A 356 -5.80 -28.31 -21.92
CA ALA A 356 -6.32 -29.14 -20.84
C ALA A 356 -5.30 -29.29 -19.70
N SER A 357 -5.78 -29.56 -18.48
CA SER A 357 -4.89 -29.86 -17.33
C SER A 357 -4.01 -31.08 -17.61
N ILE A 358 -4.62 -32.13 -18.17
CA ILE A 358 -3.95 -33.37 -18.53
C ILE A 358 -4.06 -33.59 -20.04
N ARG A 359 -2.94 -33.47 -20.75
CA ARG A 359 -2.88 -33.82 -22.18
C ARG A 359 -2.56 -35.30 -22.31
N LEU A 360 -3.47 -36.04 -22.94
CA LEU A 360 -3.26 -37.44 -23.30
C LEU A 360 -2.54 -37.50 -24.64
N ILE A 361 -1.40 -38.19 -24.67
CA ILE A 361 -0.66 -38.52 -25.89
C ILE A 361 -0.77 -40.02 -26.07
N ALA A 362 -1.54 -40.48 -27.05
CA ALA A 362 -1.87 -41.89 -27.26
C ALA A 362 -2.20 -42.17 -28.74
N PRO A 363 -2.26 -43.44 -29.18
CA PRO A 363 -2.79 -43.77 -30.50
C PRO A 363 -4.21 -43.20 -30.70
N PRO A 364 -4.54 -42.65 -31.89
CA PRO A 364 -3.76 -42.73 -33.14
C PRO A 364 -2.72 -41.62 -33.35
N THR A 365 -2.57 -40.64 -32.45
CA THR A 365 -1.68 -39.48 -32.66
C THR A 365 -0.21 -39.80 -32.39
N ALA A 366 0.04 -40.79 -31.52
CA ALA A 366 1.37 -41.28 -31.17
C ALA A 366 1.47 -42.81 -31.30
N LYS A 367 2.70 -43.32 -31.40
CA LYS A 367 2.96 -44.77 -31.37
C LYS A 367 2.59 -45.34 -29.99
N PRO A 368 2.11 -46.60 -29.88
CA PRO A 368 1.75 -47.22 -28.61
C PRO A 368 2.83 -47.09 -27.51
N GLY A 369 4.10 -47.30 -27.84
CA GLY A 369 5.21 -47.16 -26.87
C GLY A 369 5.39 -45.74 -26.30
N ALA A 370 4.91 -44.70 -26.99
CA ALA A 370 5.02 -43.30 -26.58
C ALA A 370 3.79 -42.80 -25.77
N THR A 371 2.87 -43.71 -25.42
CA THR A 371 1.64 -43.38 -24.69
C THR A 371 1.96 -42.82 -23.30
N ARG A 372 1.51 -41.60 -23.00
CA ARG A 372 1.81 -40.94 -21.73
C ARG A 372 0.78 -39.87 -21.38
N PHE A 373 0.77 -39.50 -20.11
CA PHE A 373 0.04 -38.32 -19.63
C PHE A 373 1.01 -37.17 -19.44
N GLU A 374 0.65 -36.01 -19.97
CA GLU A 374 1.35 -34.75 -19.75
C GLU A 374 0.55 -33.90 -18.77
N VAL A 375 1.14 -33.64 -17.60
CA VAL A 375 0.56 -32.81 -16.54
C VAL A 375 1.02 -31.38 -16.74
N ARG A 376 0.09 -30.50 -17.15
CA ARG A 376 0.40 -29.13 -17.60
C ARG A 376 0.17 -28.06 -16.52
N VAL A 377 -0.43 -28.46 -15.40
CA VAL A 377 -0.72 -27.58 -14.26
C VAL A 377 0.57 -27.07 -13.63
N SER A 378 1.61 -27.91 -13.55
CA SER A 378 2.86 -27.57 -12.87
C SER A 378 3.63 -26.43 -13.54
N GLY A 379 4.14 -25.52 -12.72
CA GLY A 379 5.06 -24.47 -13.12
C GLY A 379 6.53 -24.91 -13.04
N ALA A 380 7.42 -24.13 -13.65
CA ALA A 380 8.86 -24.37 -13.57
C ALA A 380 9.44 -24.16 -12.14
N ASP A 381 8.67 -23.56 -11.23
CA ASP A 381 9.00 -23.32 -9.83
C ASP A 381 8.80 -24.55 -8.93
N THR A 382 8.20 -25.62 -9.45
CA THR A 382 7.87 -26.82 -8.68
C THR A 382 9.09 -27.67 -8.27
N ASN A 383 8.95 -28.40 -7.16
CA ASN A 383 9.85 -29.49 -6.83
C ASN A 383 9.43 -30.75 -7.62
N PRO A 384 10.22 -31.21 -8.62
CA PRO A 384 9.80 -32.28 -9.52
C PRO A 384 9.55 -33.60 -8.79
N HIS A 385 10.24 -33.86 -7.68
CA HIS A 385 10.04 -35.07 -6.88
C HIS A 385 8.61 -35.15 -6.33
N PHE A 386 8.10 -34.05 -5.78
CA PHE A 386 6.75 -33.99 -5.23
C PHE A 386 5.68 -34.06 -6.32
N VAL A 387 5.91 -33.40 -7.46
CA VAL A 387 4.97 -33.47 -8.60
C VAL A 387 4.88 -34.91 -9.11
N LEU A 388 6.02 -35.56 -9.37
CA LEU A 388 6.07 -36.93 -9.87
C LEU A 388 5.49 -37.92 -8.85
N ALA A 389 5.78 -37.74 -7.55
CA ALA A 389 5.18 -38.55 -6.49
C ALA A 389 3.65 -38.37 -6.44
N ALA A 390 3.13 -37.15 -6.58
CA ALA A 390 1.69 -36.87 -6.59
C ALA A 390 0.99 -37.50 -7.78
N VAL A 391 1.52 -37.32 -8.98
CA VAL A 391 0.93 -37.89 -10.20
C VAL A 391 0.90 -39.41 -10.12
N LEU A 392 1.99 -40.03 -9.65
CA LEU A 392 2.08 -41.47 -9.51
C LEU A 392 1.15 -42.01 -8.43
N ALA A 393 1.12 -41.38 -7.25
CA ALA A 393 0.29 -41.83 -6.13
C ALA A 393 -1.21 -41.70 -6.43
N LEU A 394 -1.63 -40.57 -7.03
CA LEU A 394 -3.03 -40.36 -7.43
C LEU A 394 -3.47 -41.32 -8.54
N GLY A 395 -2.63 -41.47 -9.57
CA GLY A 395 -2.94 -42.38 -10.66
C GLY A 395 -2.98 -43.83 -10.19
N TRP A 396 -2.06 -44.24 -9.32
CA TRP A 396 -2.04 -45.59 -8.75
C TRP A 396 -3.28 -45.85 -7.87
N ARG A 397 -3.69 -44.90 -7.03
CA ARG A 397 -4.96 -44.97 -6.29
C ARG A 397 -6.15 -45.21 -7.23
N GLY A 398 -6.17 -44.53 -8.38
CA GLY A 398 -7.22 -44.72 -9.38
C GLY A 398 -7.27 -46.15 -9.94
N VAL A 399 -6.09 -46.75 -10.18
CA VAL A 399 -5.95 -48.15 -10.59
C VAL A 399 -6.42 -49.11 -9.49
N GLU A 400 -6.03 -48.89 -8.23
CA GLU A 400 -6.42 -49.75 -7.10
C GLU A 400 -7.93 -49.72 -6.85
N LYS A 401 -8.55 -48.54 -6.92
CA LYS A 401 -10.00 -48.36 -6.73
C LYS A 401 -10.82 -48.61 -7.99
N LYS A 402 -10.18 -48.84 -9.14
CA LYS A 402 -10.81 -48.99 -10.46
C LYS A 402 -11.79 -47.85 -10.79
N LEU A 403 -11.34 -46.61 -10.58
CA LEU A 403 -12.18 -45.42 -10.76
C LEU A 403 -12.59 -45.21 -12.21
N GLU A 404 -13.81 -44.74 -12.42
CA GLU A 404 -14.24 -44.26 -13.73
C GLU A 404 -13.81 -42.81 -13.95
N ILE A 405 -13.51 -42.46 -15.19
CA ILE A 405 -13.16 -41.08 -15.57
C ILE A 405 -14.37 -40.17 -15.30
N PRO A 406 -14.24 -39.14 -14.45
CA PRO A 406 -15.37 -38.38 -13.93
C PRO A 406 -15.93 -37.34 -14.91
N VAL A 407 -15.11 -36.87 -15.86
CA VAL A 407 -15.47 -35.78 -16.79
C VAL A 407 -15.18 -36.17 -18.25
N PRO A 408 -15.98 -35.71 -19.23
CA PRO A 408 -15.72 -35.94 -20.64
C PRO A 408 -14.42 -35.26 -21.12
N PRO A 409 -13.81 -35.73 -22.22
CA PRO A 409 -12.66 -35.05 -22.82
C PRO A 409 -13.10 -33.70 -23.41
N LEU A 410 -12.19 -32.72 -23.40
CA LEU A 410 -12.40 -31.45 -24.11
C LEU A 410 -12.31 -31.66 -25.62
N GLY A 411 -13.29 -31.10 -26.34
CA GLY A 411 -13.31 -31.14 -27.80
C GLY A 411 -12.19 -30.30 -28.42
N LYS A 412 -11.74 -30.66 -29.62
CA LYS A 412 -10.75 -29.85 -30.36
C LYS A 412 -11.33 -28.46 -30.67
N GLY A 413 -10.67 -27.41 -30.21
CA GLY A 413 -11.10 -26.03 -30.38
C GLY A 413 -11.99 -25.51 -29.25
N GLU A 414 -12.29 -26.33 -28.24
CA GLU A 414 -12.92 -25.89 -27.01
C GLU A 414 -11.89 -25.30 -26.05
N GLU A 415 -12.23 -24.21 -25.38
CA GLU A 415 -11.36 -23.58 -24.39
C GLU A 415 -11.73 -24.03 -22.97
N VAL A 416 -10.72 -24.15 -22.11
CA VAL A 416 -10.91 -24.40 -20.68
C VAL A 416 -11.73 -23.28 -20.04
N GLY A 417 -12.70 -23.64 -19.19
CA GLY A 417 -13.62 -22.68 -18.56
C GLY A 417 -14.76 -22.17 -19.45
N SER A 418 -14.88 -22.66 -20.69
CA SER A 418 -16.06 -22.41 -21.53
C SER A 418 -17.29 -23.18 -21.00
N GLY A 419 -18.49 -22.85 -21.49
CA GLY A 419 -19.72 -23.52 -21.06
C GLY A 419 -19.81 -25.02 -21.37
N SER A 420 -18.90 -25.54 -22.22
CA SER A 420 -18.76 -26.98 -22.49
C SER A 420 -17.80 -27.70 -21.54
N ASP A 421 -16.99 -26.96 -20.76
CA ASP A 421 -16.07 -27.52 -19.78
C ASP A 421 -16.82 -27.92 -18.50
N GLN A 422 -16.97 -29.23 -18.29
CA GLN A 422 -17.62 -29.81 -17.11
C GLN A 422 -16.64 -30.03 -15.94
N GLY A 423 -15.37 -29.64 -16.11
CA GLY A 423 -14.32 -29.77 -15.12
C GLY A 423 -14.52 -28.85 -13.91
N VAL A 424 -14.23 -29.36 -12.72
CA VAL A 424 -14.20 -28.52 -11.51
C VAL A 424 -13.07 -27.51 -11.63
N ARG A 425 -13.32 -26.25 -11.25
CA ARG A 425 -12.29 -25.21 -11.26
C ARG A 425 -11.19 -25.50 -10.23
N LEU A 426 -9.94 -25.34 -10.63
CA LEU A 426 -8.78 -25.44 -9.73
C LEU A 426 -8.71 -24.21 -8.81
N ALA A 427 -8.05 -24.37 -7.66
CA ALA A 427 -7.90 -23.33 -6.66
C ALA A 427 -7.24 -22.06 -7.25
N LYS A 428 -7.74 -20.88 -6.87
CA LYS A 428 -7.28 -19.58 -7.40
C LYS A 428 -6.13 -18.97 -6.61
N SER A 429 -5.80 -19.55 -5.46
CA SER A 429 -4.75 -19.07 -4.57
C SER A 429 -4.10 -20.22 -3.82
N LEU A 430 -2.86 -20.00 -3.36
CA LEU A 430 -2.16 -20.96 -2.51
C LEU A 430 -2.94 -21.25 -1.22
N LYS A 431 -3.63 -20.25 -0.67
CA LYS A 431 -4.47 -20.40 0.53
C LYS A 431 -5.60 -21.41 0.32
N GLU A 432 -6.41 -21.19 -0.71
CA GLU A 432 -7.50 -22.12 -1.07
C GLU A 432 -6.98 -23.53 -1.38
N ALA A 433 -5.85 -23.63 -2.09
CA ALA A 433 -5.23 -24.91 -2.39
C ALA A 433 -4.71 -25.62 -1.13
N ASN A 434 -4.13 -24.89 -0.19
CA ASN A 434 -3.58 -25.42 1.05
C ASN A 434 -4.69 -25.85 2.03
N ASP A 435 -5.75 -25.06 2.14
CA ASP A 435 -6.95 -25.41 2.92
C ASP A 435 -7.56 -26.72 2.39
N ARG A 436 -7.61 -26.86 1.05
CA ARG A 436 -8.08 -28.06 0.38
C ARG A 436 -7.14 -29.26 0.61
N PHE A 437 -5.83 -29.05 0.55
CA PHE A 437 -4.82 -30.09 0.76
C PHE A 437 -4.80 -30.62 2.20
N THR A 438 -4.97 -29.75 3.20
CA THR A 438 -4.87 -30.09 4.63
C THR A 438 -6.19 -30.53 5.26
N ARG A 439 -7.33 -30.42 4.58
CA ARG A 439 -8.62 -30.88 5.12
C ARG A 439 -8.58 -32.39 5.46
N LYS A 440 -9.41 -32.80 6.43
CA LYS A 440 -9.49 -34.21 6.87
C LYS A 440 -9.85 -35.18 5.73
N GLU A 441 -10.78 -34.78 4.87
CA GLU A 441 -11.25 -35.57 3.71
C GLU A 441 -10.38 -35.37 2.44
N SER A 442 -9.12 -34.94 2.59
CA SER A 442 -8.23 -34.70 1.46
C SER A 442 -7.71 -36.02 0.90
N ILE A 443 -7.79 -36.20 -0.42
CA ILE A 443 -7.17 -37.36 -1.09
C ILE A 443 -5.65 -37.36 -0.86
N ALA A 444 -5.03 -36.20 -0.63
CA ALA A 444 -3.61 -36.11 -0.30
C ALA A 444 -3.25 -36.88 0.98
N ARG A 445 -4.12 -36.83 2.01
CA ARG A 445 -3.92 -37.58 3.27
C ARG A 445 -4.02 -39.09 3.04
N GLU A 446 -4.93 -39.50 2.16
CA GLU A 446 -5.10 -40.91 1.80
C GLU A 446 -3.84 -41.48 1.13
N VAL A 447 -3.21 -40.72 0.22
CA VAL A 447 -2.08 -41.24 -0.58
C VAL A 447 -0.72 -41.01 0.05
N PHE A 448 -0.52 -39.91 0.80
CA PHE A 448 0.77 -39.53 1.39
C PHE A 448 0.84 -39.66 2.93
N GLY A 449 -0.29 -39.82 3.60
CA GLY A 449 -0.38 -39.83 5.06
C GLY A 449 -0.45 -38.44 5.69
N ASP A 450 -0.91 -38.41 6.94
CA ASP A 450 -1.15 -37.17 7.68
C ASP A 450 0.14 -36.39 7.96
N ASP A 451 1.21 -37.08 8.35
CA ASP A 451 2.49 -36.46 8.70
C ASP A 451 3.07 -35.61 7.57
N PHE A 452 3.03 -36.09 6.32
CA PHE A 452 3.49 -35.32 5.17
C PHE A 452 2.58 -34.12 4.89
N VAL A 453 1.27 -34.33 4.91
CA VAL A 453 0.29 -33.28 4.62
C VAL A 453 0.38 -32.14 5.63
N ASP A 454 0.49 -32.47 6.92
CA ASP A 454 0.60 -31.48 7.99
C ASP A 454 1.95 -30.74 7.96
N HIS A 455 3.03 -31.44 7.62
CA HIS A 455 4.34 -30.81 7.45
C HIS A 455 4.35 -29.88 6.23
N PHE A 456 4.07 -30.41 5.03
CA PHE A 456 4.12 -29.63 3.80
C PHE A 456 3.11 -28.48 3.82
N GLY A 457 1.89 -28.73 4.31
CA GLY A 457 0.87 -27.70 4.46
C GLY A 457 1.29 -26.57 5.40
N GLY A 458 1.99 -26.89 6.50
CA GLY A 458 2.56 -25.90 7.41
C GLY A 458 3.62 -25.02 6.75
N THR A 459 4.45 -25.58 5.85
CA THR A 459 5.41 -24.76 5.07
C THR A 459 4.71 -23.77 4.15
N ARG A 460 3.55 -24.14 3.58
CA ARG A 460 2.78 -23.26 2.70
C ARG A 460 1.98 -22.22 3.48
N GLU A 461 1.52 -22.53 4.69
CA GLU A 461 0.95 -21.54 5.62
C GLU A 461 1.92 -20.40 5.91
N HIS A 462 3.21 -20.72 6.10
CA HIS A 462 4.27 -19.72 6.28
C HIS A 462 4.43 -18.79 5.07
N GLU A 463 4.51 -19.35 3.86
CA GLU A 463 4.56 -18.58 2.60
C GLU A 463 3.32 -17.67 2.43
N ILE A 464 2.12 -18.18 2.74
CA ILE A 464 0.87 -17.39 2.69
C ILE A 464 0.95 -16.21 3.66
N ARG A 465 1.43 -16.44 4.88
CA ARG A 465 1.56 -15.37 5.88
C ARG A 465 2.55 -14.30 5.44
N LEU A 466 3.70 -14.68 4.91
CA LEU A 466 4.69 -13.72 4.37
C LEU A 466 4.09 -12.86 3.25
N TRP A 467 3.24 -13.45 2.40
CA TRP A 467 2.51 -12.71 1.36
C TRP A 467 1.43 -11.79 1.93
N GLU A 468 0.68 -12.22 2.95
CA GLU A 468 -0.32 -11.39 3.62
C GLU A 468 0.31 -10.19 4.37
N GLU A 469 1.57 -10.31 4.81
CA GLU A 469 2.36 -9.22 5.41
C GLU A 469 3.02 -8.30 4.36
N ALA A 470 3.16 -8.74 3.11
CA ALA A 470 3.86 -8.00 2.07
C ALA A 470 2.97 -6.95 1.37
N VAL A 471 3.40 -5.68 1.38
CA VAL A 471 2.75 -4.60 0.62
C VAL A 471 3.41 -4.44 -0.75
N THR A 472 2.67 -4.76 -1.81
CA THR A 472 3.21 -4.75 -3.17
C THR A 472 3.19 -3.39 -3.84
N ASP A 473 4.08 -3.19 -4.82
CA ASP A 473 4.08 -1.99 -5.65
C ASP A 473 2.78 -1.81 -6.44
N TRP A 474 2.05 -2.89 -6.75
CA TRP A 474 0.74 -2.81 -7.40
C TRP A 474 -0.30 -2.18 -6.47
N GLU A 475 -0.35 -2.62 -5.20
CA GLU A 475 -1.27 -2.06 -4.20
C GLU A 475 -0.93 -0.61 -3.92
N MET A 476 0.37 -0.30 -3.80
CA MET A 476 0.84 1.07 -3.68
C MET A 476 0.38 1.88 -4.89
N LYS A 477 0.79 1.54 -6.12
CA LYS A 477 0.38 2.27 -7.35
C LYS A 477 -1.13 2.42 -7.49
N ARG A 478 -1.92 1.44 -7.04
CA ARG A 478 -3.39 1.45 -7.19
C ARG A 478 -4.12 2.25 -6.11
N TYR A 479 -3.68 2.17 -4.86
CA TYR A 479 -4.41 2.72 -3.72
C TYR A 479 -3.84 4.05 -3.24
N ILE A 480 -2.54 4.27 -3.43
CA ILE A 480 -1.85 5.46 -2.93
C ILE A 480 -2.28 6.76 -3.61
N GLU A 481 -2.88 6.70 -4.81
CA GLU A 481 -3.33 7.89 -5.56
C GLU A 481 -4.55 8.56 -4.91
N THR A 482 -5.10 7.98 -3.84
CA THR A 482 -6.24 8.51 -3.06
C THR A 482 -5.79 9.49 -1.97
N ILE A 483 -4.72 10.27 -2.19
CA ILE A 483 -4.11 11.16 -1.18
C ILE A 483 -4.53 12.62 -1.40
N LEU A 484 -4.92 13.27 -0.30
CA LEU A 484 -5.24 14.70 -0.21
C LEU A 484 -3.98 15.56 -0.39
N LEU A 485 -4.03 16.63 -1.18
CA LEU A 485 -2.91 17.53 -1.51
C LEU A 485 -2.07 17.98 -0.30
N PHE A 486 -2.70 18.24 0.85
CA PHE A 486 -1.99 18.65 2.07
C PHE A 486 -1.19 17.51 2.72
N ALA A 487 -1.67 16.26 2.66
CA ALA A 487 -0.95 15.12 3.23
C ALA A 487 0.42 14.92 2.56
N THR A 488 0.52 15.21 1.26
CA THR A 488 1.80 15.23 0.52
C THR A 488 2.79 16.25 1.08
N ILE A 489 2.30 17.44 1.41
CA ILE A 489 3.11 18.53 1.95
C ILE A 489 3.51 18.24 3.39
N ALA A 490 2.59 17.70 4.19
CA ALA A 490 2.85 17.26 5.57
C ALA A 490 3.95 16.19 5.62
N ILE A 491 3.87 15.17 4.76
CA ILE A 491 4.90 14.14 4.63
C ILE A 491 6.24 14.76 4.21
N GLU A 492 6.20 15.71 3.28
CA GLU A 492 7.43 16.32 2.76
C GLU A 492 8.12 17.24 3.76
N LEU A 493 7.34 18.01 4.52
CA LEU A 493 7.82 18.78 5.65
C LEU A 493 8.55 17.87 6.64
N LYS A 494 7.90 16.78 7.07
CA LYS A 494 8.48 15.86 8.06
C LYS A 494 9.73 15.15 7.54
N ARG A 495 9.78 14.83 6.24
CA ARG A 495 10.97 14.24 5.60
C ARG A 495 12.16 15.21 5.56
N ARG A 496 11.92 16.50 5.33
CA ARG A 496 12.98 17.50 5.14
C ARG A 496 13.37 18.24 6.42
N ALA A 497 12.44 18.36 7.35
CA ALA A 497 12.58 19.06 8.62
C ALA A 497 11.85 18.27 9.73
N PRO A 498 12.34 17.06 10.09
CA PRO A 498 11.67 16.20 11.07
C PRO A 498 11.58 16.82 12.47
N ASN A 499 12.51 17.72 12.80
CA ASN A 499 12.63 18.38 14.11
C ASN A 499 12.06 19.81 14.14
N ALA A 500 11.38 20.27 13.07
CA ALA A 500 10.75 21.58 13.09
C ALA A 500 9.49 21.57 13.96
N HIS A 501 9.27 22.65 14.71
CA HIS A 501 8.06 22.86 15.50
C HIS A 501 7.01 23.63 14.71
N THR A 502 7.45 24.53 13.82
CA THR A 502 6.55 25.30 12.95
C THR A 502 7.01 25.25 11.49
N PHE A 503 6.09 25.50 10.55
CA PHE A 503 6.44 25.64 9.14
C PHE A 503 7.31 26.89 8.86
N LEU A 504 7.25 27.90 9.73
CA LEU A 504 7.98 29.15 9.58
C LEU A 504 9.47 28.98 9.86
N GLU A 505 9.86 28.09 10.78
CA GLU A 505 11.26 27.68 10.98
C GLU A 505 11.88 27.13 9.70
N VAL A 506 11.10 26.37 8.92
CA VAL A 506 11.52 25.81 7.64
C VAL A 506 11.72 26.90 6.59
N ILE A 507 10.83 27.89 6.54
CA ILE A 507 10.97 29.06 5.66
C ILE A 507 12.23 29.87 6.02
N LYS A 508 12.48 30.07 7.32
CA LYS A 508 13.67 30.78 7.82
C LYS A 508 14.95 30.03 7.46
N ALA A 509 14.99 28.71 7.67
CA ALA A 509 16.13 27.87 7.33
C ALA A 509 16.47 27.93 5.83
N ARG A 510 15.45 28.09 4.98
CA ARG A 510 15.62 28.14 3.52
C ARG A 510 15.96 29.51 2.95
N TYR A 511 15.23 30.55 3.37
CA TYR A 511 15.25 31.86 2.70
C TYR A 511 15.76 33.00 3.58
N GLY A 512 15.96 32.74 4.88
CA GLY A 512 16.42 33.72 5.86
C GLY A 512 15.33 34.68 6.34
N THR A 513 15.77 35.69 7.09
CA THR A 513 14.91 36.64 7.84
C THR A 513 13.85 37.36 7.01
N PRO A 514 14.12 37.89 5.79
CA PRO A 514 13.12 38.66 5.06
C PRO A 514 11.88 37.84 4.67
N ALA A 515 12.08 36.62 4.17
CA ALA A 515 10.98 35.71 3.86
C ALA A 515 10.26 35.27 5.13
N HIS A 516 11.00 34.97 6.20
CA HIS A 516 10.43 34.56 7.48
C HIS A 516 9.44 35.60 8.03
N LEU A 517 9.80 36.88 8.02
CA LEU A 517 8.90 37.96 8.47
C LEU A 517 7.63 38.07 7.61
N VAL A 518 7.74 37.91 6.30
CA VAL A 518 6.57 37.93 5.40
C VAL A 518 5.63 36.77 5.73
N PHE A 519 6.15 35.55 5.84
CA PHE A 519 5.32 34.39 6.15
C PHE A 519 4.77 34.39 7.58
N ILE A 520 5.46 34.98 8.56
CA ILE A 520 4.90 35.26 9.89
C ILE A 520 3.63 36.12 9.75
N VAL A 521 3.67 37.19 8.93
CA VAL A 521 2.51 38.04 8.71
C VAL A 521 1.36 37.27 8.07
N PHE A 522 1.62 36.47 7.03
CA PHE A 522 0.58 35.67 6.37
C PHE A 522 0.01 34.55 7.26
N GLY A 523 0.86 33.91 8.07
CA GLY A 523 0.43 32.90 9.04
C GLY A 523 -0.46 33.51 10.12
N LEU A 524 0.00 34.59 10.77
CA LEU A 524 -0.79 35.31 11.77
C LEU A 524 -2.08 35.89 11.18
N MET A 525 -2.04 36.44 9.96
CA MET A 525 -3.23 36.93 9.28
C MET A 525 -4.24 35.82 9.03
N THR A 526 -3.78 34.63 8.65
CA THR A 526 -4.64 33.44 8.48
C THR A 526 -5.28 33.06 9.81
N ASN A 527 -4.48 32.89 10.87
CA ASN A 527 -4.98 32.50 12.18
C ASN A 527 -5.97 33.52 12.77
N ILE A 528 -5.67 34.81 12.61
CA ILE A 528 -6.56 35.90 13.03
C ILE A 528 -7.88 35.86 12.24
N LEU A 529 -7.84 35.74 10.91
CA LEU A 529 -9.05 35.73 10.08
C LEU A 529 -9.96 34.54 10.44
N VAL A 530 -9.39 33.33 10.58
CA VAL A 530 -10.15 32.14 10.94
C VAL A 530 -10.78 32.31 12.33
N THR A 531 -10.01 32.78 13.32
CA THR A 531 -10.52 33.00 14.68
C THR A 531 -11.65 34.05 14.72
N LEU A 532 -11.51 35.15 13.98
CA LEU A 532 -12.52 36.21 13.89
C LEU A 532 -13.84 35.69 13.30
N MET A 533 -13.78 34.87 12.25
CA MET A 533 -14.98 34.29 11.63
C MET A 533 -15.74 33.38 12.61
N LEU A 534 -15.01 32.55 13.36
CA LEU A 534 -15.59 31.62 14.33
C LEU A 534 -16.29 32.36 15.47
N ILE A 535 -15.65 33.39 16.03
CA ILE A 535 -16.20 34.14 17.16
C ILE A 535 -17.35 35.04 16.72
N VAL A 536 -17.24 35.74 15.58
CA VAL A 536 -18.33 36.58 15.07
C VAL A 536 -19.54 35.72 14.70
N GLY A 537 -19.35 34.60 14.01
CA GLY A 537 -20.44 33.68 13.66
C GLY A 537 -21.05 32.97 14.87
N GLY A 538 -20.22 32.56 15.82
CA GLY A 538 -20.65 31.96 17.08
C GLY A 538 -21.46 32.94 17.93
N ALA A 539 -20.98 34.17 18.08
CA ALA A 539 -21.67 35.23 18.81
C ALA A 539 -23.00 35.61 18.17
N ALA A 540 -23.07 35.68 16.82
CA ALA A 540 -24.32 35.90 16.10
C ALA A 540 -25.35 34.80 16.37
N THR A 541 -24.91 33.53 16.36
CA THR A 541 -25.79 32.39 16.66
C THR A 541 -26.27 32.41 18.12
N VAL A 542 -25.38 32.70 19.06
CA VAL A 542 -25.73 32.81 20.49
C VAL A 542 -26.73 33.95 20.72
N ASN A 543 -26.51 35.11 20.10
CA ASN A 543 -27.44 36.23 20.17
C ASN A 543 -28.82 35.85 19.61
N ALA A 544 -28.87 35.25 18.42
CA ALA A 544 -30.11 34.86 17.77
C ALA A 544 -30.93 33.82 18.56
N LEU A 545 -30.27 32.89 19.27
CA LEU A 545 -30.94 31.81 19.99
C LEU A 545 -31.24 32.13 21.47
N THR A 546 -30.46 33.00 22.11
CA THR A 546 -30.56 33.26 23.57
C THR A 546 -30.94 34.69 23.92
N GLY A 547 -30.81 35.63 22.98
CA GLY A 547 -30.94 37.07 23.25
C GLY A 547 -29.75 37.69 23.98
N MET A 548 -28.67 36.93 24.24
CA MET A 548 -27.44 37.47 24.84
C MET A 548 -26.84 38.54 23.93
N HIS A 549 -26.42 39.67 24.50
CA HIS A 549 -25.80 40.75 23.74
C HIS A 549 -24.53 40.25 23.01
N THR A 550 -24.40 40.57 21.71
CA THR A 550 -23.32 40.03 20.85
C THR A 550 -21.93 40.32 21.42
N VAL A 551 -21.70 41.52 21.98
CA VAL A 551 -20.43 41.86 22.63
C VAL A 551 -20.12 40.95 23.83
N ALA A 552 -21.12 40.61 24.64
CA ALA A 552 -20.92 39.69 25.76
C ALA A 552 -20.60 38.27 25.26
N ALA A 553 -21.28 37.82 24.20
CA ALA A 553 -21.00 36.53 23.58
C ALA A 553 -19.58 36.46 22.99
N ILE A 554 -19.09 37.54 22.37
CA ILE A 554 -17.72 37.64 21.83
C ILE A 554 -16.66 37.43 22.93
N PHE A 555 -16.84 38.01 24.11
CA PHE A 555 -15.88 37.85 25.22
C PHE A 555 -16.04 36.54 25.98
N LEU A 556 -17.25 35.97 26.08
CA LEU A 556 -17.49 34.79 26.89
C LEU A 556 -17.22 33.47 26.16
N LEU A 557 -17.44 33.41 24.84
CA LEU A 557 -17.24 32.19 24.06
C LEU A 557 -15.79 31.66 24.15
N PRO A 558 -14.73 32.49 24.05
CA PRO A 558 -13.36 32.01 24.04
C PRO A 558 -12.78 31.66 25.41
N VAL A 559 -13.34 32.17 26.51
CA VAL A 559 -12.78 32.02 27.88
C VAL A 559 -12.59 30.56 28.27
N GLY A 560 -13.57 29.70 27.93
CA GLY A 560 -13.45 28.27 28.19
C GLY A 560 -12.29 27.63 27.42
N VAL A 561 -12.08 28.07 26.18
CA VAL A 561 -11.01 27.61 25.28
C VAL A 561 -9.65 27.98 25.83
N VAL A 562 -9.47 29.24 26.21
CA VAL A 562 -8.23 29.75 26.81
C VAL A 562 -7.87 28.96 28.08
N ALA A 563 -8.85 28.73 28.96
CA ALA A 563 -8.63 28.03 30.22
C ALA A 563 -8.07 26.61 30.02
N TYR A 564 -8.66 25.79 29.14
CA TYR A 564 -8.14 24.43 28.92
C TYR A 564 -6.91 24.40 28.01
N THR A 565 -6.74 25.35 27.09
CA THR A 565 -5.56 25.42 26.22
C THR A 565 -4.30 25.70 27.03
N ILE A 566 -4.39 26.57 28.04
CA ILE A 566 -3.30 26.86 28.99
C ILE A 566 -2.96 25.64 29.86
N VAL A 567 -3.96 24.88 30.29
CA VAL A 567 -3.75 23.74 31.20
C VAL A 567 -3.26 22.50 30.45
N GLY A 568 -3.78 22.25 29.26
CA GLY A 568 -3.63 20.97 28.56
C GLY A 568 -2.62 20.96 27.41
N GLY A 569 -2.24 22.12 26.87
CA GLY A 569 -1.33 22.24 25.73
C GLY A 569 -1.80 21.48 24.48
N LEU A 570 -0.87 21.22 23.55
CA LEU A 570 -1.16 20.60 22.24
C LEU A 570 -1.75 19.18 22.35
N LYS A 571 -1.35 18.38 23.35
CA LYS A 571 -1.85 17.01 23.51
C LYS A 571 -3.31 16.97 23.98
N ALA A 572 -3.72 17.86 24.88
CA ALA A 572 -5.12 17.94 25.31
C ALA A 572 -6.03 18.38 24.16
N THR A 573 -5.56 19.28 23.29
CA THR A 573 -6.37 19.73 22.15
C THR A 573 -6.75 18.61 21.18
N PHE A 574 -5.89 17.60 20.99
CA PHE A 574 -6.24 16.44 20.17
C PHE A 574 -7.40 15.64 20.74
N LEU A 575 -7.41 15.42 22.05
CA LEU A 575 -8.47 14.67 22.72
C LEU A 575 -9.79 15.46 22.75
N THR A 576 -9.72 16.77 23.02
CA THR A 576 -10.92 17.62 23.01
C THR A 576 -11.50 17.75 21.61
N ASP A 577 -10.67 17.91 20.57
CA ASP A 577 -11.12 17.98 19.17
C ASP A 577 -11.85 16.70 18.74
N PHE A 578 -11.36 15.53 19.17
CA PHE A 578 -12.03 14.26 18.95
C PHE A 578 -13.42 14.24 19.62
N ILE A 579 -13.51 14.64 20.89
CA ILE A 579 -14.79 14.69 21.62
C ILE A 579 -15.76 15.68 20.97
N HIS A 580 -15.29 16.88 20.61
CA HIS A 580 -16.09 17.89 19.91
C HIS A 580 -16.64 17.33 18.59
N THR A 581 -15.80 16.71 17.77
CA THR A 581 -16.19 16.08 16.50
C THR A 581 -17.21 14.96 16.70
N PHE A 582 -17.02 14.13 17.72
CA PHE A 582 -17.95 13.04 18.06
C PHE A 582 -19.35 13.57 18.40
N ILE A 583 -19.43 14.63 19.21
CA ILE A 583 -20.71 15.29 19.57
C ILE A 583 -21.34 15.92 18.32
N LEU A 584 -20.55 16.61 17.49
CA LEU A 584 -21.03 17.24 16.25
C LEU A 584 -21.70 16.22 15.31
N LEU A 585 -21.06 15.07 15.09
CA LEU A 585 -21.59 14.01 14.22
C LEU A 585 -22.94 13.48 14.72
N ILE A 586 -23.10 13.30 16.04
CA ILE A 586 -24.38 12.88 16.63
C ILE A 586 -25.48 13.92 16.35
N ILE A 587 -25.19 15.21 16.53
CA ILE A 587 -26.19 16.26 16.31
C ILE A 587 -26.58 16.34 14.82
N ILE A 588 -25.62 16.20 13.90
CA ILE A 588 -25.89 16.20 12.45
C ILE A 588 -26.78 15.01 12.07
N ILE A 589 -26.51 13.82 12.63
CA ILE A 589 -27.36 12.64 12.44
C ILE A 589 -28.78 12.91 12.96
N ILE A 590 -28.93 13.49 14.16
CA ILE A 590 -30.23 13.88 14.72
C ILE A 590 -30.99 14.83 13.78
N PHE A 591 -30.32 15.88 13.27
CA PHE A 591 -30.95 16.83 12.35
C PHE A 591 -31.38 16.18 11.05
N SER A 592 -30.54 15.34 10.44
CA SER A 592 -30.88 14.64 9.19
C SER A 592 -32.05 13.67 9.35
N LEU A 593 -32.06 12.85 10.40
CA LEU A 593 -33.17 11.92 10.66
C LEU A 593 -34.45 12.66 11.04
N THR A 594 -34.33 13.79 11.73
CA THR A 594 -35.51 14.61 12.06
C THR A 594 -36.12 15.22 10.80
N ALA A 595 -35.30 15.87 9.96
CA ALA A 595 -35.78 16.50 8.74
C ALA A 595 -36.41 15.50 7.76
N TYR A 596 -35.85 14.29 7.65
CA TYR A 596 -36.21 13.34 6.60
C TYR A 596 -36.95 12.09 7.06
N ALA A 597 -37.17 11.85 8.35
CA ALA A 597 -37.84 10.62 8.81
C ALA A 597 -38.86 10.80 9.94
N SER A 598 -38.68 11.76 10.86
CA SER A 598 -39.52 11.82 12.07
C SER A 598 -40.30 13.12 12.30
N SER A 599 -39.93 14.25 11.68
CA SER A 599 -40.65 15.51 11.86
C SER A 599 -42.10 15.43 11.36
N ASP A 600 -43.03 16.04 12.09
CA ASP A 600 -44.43 16.20 11.70
C ASP A 600 -44.60 17.16 10.51
N VAL A 601 -43.69 18.12 10.36
CA VAL A 601 -43.72 19.11 9.28
C VAL A 601 -43.00 18.61 8.03
N LEU A 602 -41.75 18.14 8.13
CA LEU A 602 -40.99 17.66 6.97
C LEU A 602 -41.09 16.14 6.78
N GLY A 603 -40.69 15.32 7.75
CA GLY A 603 -41.01 13.88 7.89
C GLY A 603 -40.60 12.90 6.78
N SER A 604 -40.27 13.36 5.58
CA SER A 604 -39.82 12.53 4.45
C SER A 604 -39.09 13.38 3.41
N PRO A 605 -38.10 12.84 2.66
CA PRO A 605 -37.47 13.57 1.55
C PRO A 605 -38.48 14.02 0.48
N SER A 606 -39.53 13.22 0.29
CA SER A 606 -40.62 13.53 -0.65
C SER A 606 -41.40 14.79 -0.29
N LYS A 607 -41.71 14.98 0.99
CA LYS A 607 -42.45 16.17 1.45
C LYS A 607 -41.56 17.41 1.49
N VAL A 608 -40.27 17.27 1.81
CA VAL A 608 -39.28 18.35 1.65
C VAL A 608 -39.19 18.80 0.20
N TYR A 609 -39.13 17.87 -0.75
CA TYR A 609 -39.11 18.16 -2.18
C TYR A 609 -40.32 18.98 -2.63
N ASP A 610 -41.53 18.58 -2.21
CA ASP A 610 -42.76 19.27 -2.60
C ASP A 610 -42.80 20.71 -2.06
N LEU A 611 -42.39 20.92 -0.81
CA LEU A 611 -42.29 22.26 -0.19
C LEU A 611 -41.23 23.14 -0.86
N LEU A 612 -40.12 22.57 -1.32
CA LEU A 612 -39.09 23.31 -2.06
C LEU A 612 -39.56 23.75 -3.44
N ILE A 613 -40.36 22.93 -4.14
CA ILE A 613 -41.00 23.35 -5.39
C ILE A 613 -41.98 24.50 -5.14
N GLU A 614 -42.79 24.39 -4.08
CA GLU A 614 -43.71 25.46 -3.70
C GLU A 614 -42.96 26.76 -3.34
N ALA A 615 -41.85 26.66 -2.60
CA ALA A 615 -40.99 27.80 -2.31
C ALA A 615 -40.39 28.42 -3.59
N ALA A 616 -39.90 27.60 -4.53
CA ALA A 616 -39.35 28.08 -5.80
C ALA A 616 -40.39 28.78 -6.68
N SER A 617 -41.65 28.33 -6.63
CA SER A 617 -42.77 28.96 -7.34
C SER A 617 -43.13 30.35 -6.81
N ARG A 618 -42.94 30.57 -5.50
CA ARG A 618 -43.20 31.85 -4.84
C ARG A 618 -42.04 32.83 -5.02
N HIS A 619 -40.80 32.32 -4.96
CA HIS A 619 -39.59 33.12 -5.01
C HIS A 619 -38.51 32.46 -5.88
N PRO A 620 -38.58 32.59 -7.22
CA PRO A 620 -37.58 32.00 -8.10
C PRO A 620 -36.21 32.69 -7.95
N VAL A 621 -35.13 31.89 -7.97
CA VAL A 621 -33.75 32.42 -7.84
C VAL A 621 -33.18 32.79 -9.21
N SER A 622 -32.80 34.05 -9.38
CA SER A 622 -32.13 34.52 -10.61
C SER A 622 -30.79 33.80 -10.81
N GLY A 623 -30.53 33.30 -12.03
CA GLY A 623 -29.32 32.56 -12.36
C GLY A 623 -29.39 31.04 -12.09
N ASN A 624 -30.48 30.53 -11.53
CA ASN A 624 -30.74 29.09 -11.42
C ASN A 624 -31.53 28.55 -12.63
N ALA A 625 -31.36 27.26 -12.96
CA ALA A 625 -32.20 26.59 -13.96
C ALA A 625 -33.69 26.67 -13.56
N GLU A 626 -34.51 27.35 -14.38
CA GLU A 626 -35.94 27.60 -14.13
C GLU A 626 -36.25 28.24 -12.77
N GLY A 627 -35.26 28.92 -12.15
CA GLY A 627 -35.42 29.51 -10.82
C GLY A 627 -35.49 28.50 -9.67
N SER A 628 -35.23 27.21 -9.92
CA SER A 628 -35.37 26.11 -8.95
C SER A 628 -34.25 26.10 -7.90
N TYR A 629 -34.59 25.73 -6.66
CA TYR A 629 -33.61 25.44 -5.60
C TYR A 629 -32.94 24.05 -5.73
N LEU A 630 -33.49 23.19 -6.59
CA LEU A 630 -33.09 21.79 -6.74
C LEU A 630 -32.28 21.57 -8.03
N THR A 631 -31.29 22.42 -8.27
CA THR A 631 -30.42 22.32 -9.44
C THR A 631 -28.97 22.63 -9.08
N MET A 632 -28.04 22.00 -9.78
CA MET A 632 -26.62 22.34 -9.70
C MET A 632 -26.27 23.54 -10.59
N ARG A 633 -27.13 23.92 -11.56
CA ARG A 633 -26.93 25.09 -12.40
C ARG A 633 -27.33 26.34 -11.63
N SER A 634 -26.43 26.86 -10.81
CA SER A 634 -26.58 28.09 -10.03
C SER A 634 -25.37 28.99 -10.23
N GLN A 635 -25.58 30.20 -10.78
CA GLN A 635 -24.50 31.17 -10.98
C GLN A 635 -23.82 31.54 -9.65
N GLY A 636 -24.60 31.99 -8.67
CA GLY A 636 -24.07 32.34 -7.34
C GLY A 636 -23.42 31.15 -6.61
N GLY A 637 -23.94 29.93 -6.83
CA GLY A 637 -23.35 28.71 -6.29
C GLY A 637 -21.95 28.40 -6.86
N VAL A 638 -21.74 28.62 -8.17
CA VAL A 638 -20.42 28.42 -8.80
C VAL A 638 -19.44 29.52 -8.42
N GLU A 639 -19.88 30.78 -8.35
CA GLU A 639 -19.05 31.88 -7.87
C GLU A 639 -18.57 31.62 -6.43
N PHE A 640 -19.49 31.24 -5.53
CA PHE A 640 -19.16 30.86 -4.16
C PHE A 640 -18.26 29.62 -4.11
N PHE A 641 -18.49 28.61 -4.96
CA PHE A 641 -17.63 27.43 -5.04
C PHE A 641 -16.18 27.77 -5.36
N VAL A 642 -15.93 28.67 -6.31
CA VAL A 642 -14.57 29.11 -6.66
C VAL A 642 -13.96 29.93 -5.52
N ILE A 643 -14.69 30.89 -4.95
CA ILE A 643 -14.25 31.67 -3.79
C ILE A 643 -13.86 30.72 -2.64
N ASN A 644 -14.71 29.74 -2.37
CA ASN A 644 -14.52 28.77 -1.30
C ASN A 644 -13.28 27.89 -1.50
N ILE A 645 -13.03 27.44 -2.74
CA ILE A 645 -11.78 26.72 -3.06
C ILE A 645 -10.59 27.63 -2.77
N VAL A 646 -10.56 28.83 -3.36
CA VAL A 646 -9.40 29.72 -3.23
C VAL A 646 -9.13 30.09 -1.77
N GLY A 647 -10.17 30.46 -1.03
CA GLY A 647 -10.07 30.83 0.38
C GLY A 647 -9.57 29.69 1.25
N ASN A 648 -10.12 28.47 1.09
CA ASN A 648 -9.71 27.32 1.91
C ASN A 648 -8.29 26.82 1.58
N PHE A 649 -7.82 26.98 0.34
CA PHE A 649 -6.41 26.74 0.02
C PHE A 649 -5.52 27.71 0.81
N GLY A 650 -5.92 28.97 0.88
CA GLY A 650 -5.27 29.97 1.72
C GLY A 650 -5.21 29.55 3.19
N THR A 651 -6.36 29.19 3.76
CA THR A 651 -6.44 28.87 5.19
C THR A 651 -5.71 27.59 5.55
N VAL A 652 -5.73 26.56 4.71
CA VAL A 652 -5.07 25.27 5.05
C VAL A 652 -3.55 25.33 4.88
N PHE A 653 -3.05 25.98 3.82
CA PHE A 653 -1.62 25.93 3.48
C PHE A 653 -0.78 26.97 4.21
N LEU A 654 -1.40 27.94 4.87
CA LEU A 654 -0.71 29.01 5.61
C LEU A 654 -0.98 28.98 7.11
N ASP A 655 -1.91 28.15 7.55
CA ASP A 655 -2.22 28.00 8.97
C ASP A 655 -1.24 27.02 9.65
N ASN A 656 -0.50 27.57 10.61
CA ASN A 656 0.45 26.83 11.42
C ASN A 656 -0.21 25.72 12.28
N GLY A 657 -1.50 25.81 12.58
CA GLY A 657 -2.28 24.81 13.30
C GLY A 657 -2.30 23.46 12.58
N TYR A 658 -2.52 23.44 11.26
CA TYR A 658 -2.43 22.21 10.48
C TYR A 658 -1.01 21.62 10.46
N TYR A 659 0.00 22.47 10.36
CA TYR A 659 1.41 22.06 10.40
C TYR A 659 1.81 21.48 11.76
N ASN A 660 1.43 22.12 12.87
CA ASN A 660 1.67 21.61 14.22
C ASN A 660 1.07 20.20 14.41
N LYS A 661 -0.16 19.99 13.92
CA LYS A 661 -0.83 18.68 13.97
C LYS A 661 -0.15 17.64 13.08
N ALA A 662 0.31 18.03 11.89
CA ALA A 662 1.05 17.16 10.99
C ALA A 662 2.42 16.74 11.55
N ILE A 663 3.14 17.67 12.18
CA ILE A 663 4.44 17.43 12.82
C ILE A 663 4.28 16.46 13.98
N ALA A 664 3.26 16.67 14.83
CA ALA A 664 2.98 15.85 16.01
C ALA A 664 2.46 14.43 15.69
N ALA A 665 1.93 14.18 14.49
CA ALA A 665 1.42 12.87 14.10
C ALA A 665 2.55 11.87 13.78
N SER A 666 2.44 10.63 14.25
CA SER A 666 3.34 9.54 13.84
C SER A 666 3.23 9.30 12.32
N PRO A 667 4.33 9.25 11.56
CA PRO A 667 4.26 9.13 10.11
C PRO A 667 3.75 7.77 9.62
N VAL A 668 3.86 6.70 10.42
CA VAL A 668 3.30 5.38 10.11
C VAL A 668 1.76 5.41 10.11
N HIS A 669 1.16 6.24 10.97
CA HIS A 669 -0.29 6.35 11.14
C HIS A 669 -0.90 7.59 10.48
N ALA A 670 -0.10 8.59 10.13
CA ALA A 670 -0.56 9.85 9.55
C ALA A 670 -1.27 9.64 8.21
N LEU A 671 -0.71 8.81 7.32
CA LEU A 671 -1.26 8.60 5.99
C LEU A 671 -2.66 7.93 5.99
N PRO A 672 -2.88 6.76 6.64
CA PRO A 672 -4.22 6.18 6.73
C PRO A 672 -5.19 7.09 7.49
N GLY A 673 -4.72 7.79 8.53
CA GLY A 673 -5.52 8.77 9.27
C GLY A 673 -6.03 9.91 8.40
N TYR A 674 -5.17 10.53 7.57
CA TYR A 674 -5.58 11.59 6.63
C TYR A 674 -6.57 11.09 5.57
N ILE A 675 -6.43 9.84 5.09
CA ILE A 675 -7.34 9.26 4.10
C ILE A 675 -8.73 9.06 4.70
N ILE A 676 -8.81 8.41 5.87
CA ILE A 676 -10.07 8.16 6.56
C ILE A 676 -10.72 9.49 6.96
N GLY A 677 -9.93 10.43 7.47
CA GLY A 677 -10.36 11.78 7.83
C GLY A 677 -10.92 12.56 6.63
N GLY A 678 -10.23 12.59 5.49
CA GLY A 678 -10.69 13.33 4.31
C GLY A 678 -11.95 12.77 3.66
N LEU A 679 -12.09 11.45 3.59
CA LEU A 679 -13.33 10.81 3.12
C LEU A 679 -14.49 11.05 4.07
N SER A 680 -14.22 11.11 5.37
CA SER A 680 -15.23 11.36 6.39
C SER A 680 -15.64 12.83 6.47
N TRP A 681 -14.71 13.75 6.17
CA TRP A 681 -14.92 15.19 6.21
C TRP A 681 -16.02 15.62 5.25
N PHE A 682 -16.05 15.12 4.00
CA PHE A 682 -17.03 15.55 3.00
C PHE A 682 -18.48 15.32 3.41
N ALA A 683 -18.76 14.26 4.18
CA ALA A 683 -20.11 13.94 4.65
C ALA A 683 -20.69 15.04 5.56
N ILE A 684 -19.84 15.69 6.35
CA ILE A 684 -20.24 16.69 7.36
C ILE A 684 -20.87 17.93 6.69
N PRO A 685 -20.15 18.71 5.87
CA PRO A 685 -20.72 19.91 5.26
C PRO A 685 -21.77 19.55 4.22
N TRP A 686 -21.62 18.46 3.47
CA TRP A 686 -22.60 18.08 2.44
C TRP A 686 -23.96 17.78 3.04
N LEU A 687 -24.04 16.88 4.04
CA LEU A 687 -25.29 16.52 4.67
C LEU A 687 -25.85 17.69 5.48
N THR A 688 -25.00 18.42 6.22
CA THR A 688 -25.45 19.55 7.06
C THR A 688 -26.00 20.69 6.21
N ALA A 689 -25.31 21.10 5.15
CA ALA A 689 -25.76 22.17 4.25
C ALA A 689 -27.02 21.76 3.47
N THR A 690 -27.05 20.53 2.93
CA THR A 690 -28.24 20.00 2.23
C THR A 690 -29.43 19.94 3.16
N THR A 691 -29.25 19.43 4.38
CA THR A 691 -30.37 19.25 5.33
C THR A 691 -30.84 20.59 5.87
N MET A 692 -29.96 21.37 6.48
CA MET A 692 -30.36 22.56 7.23
C MET A 692 -30.64 23.75 6.33
N GLY A 693 -29.88 23.91 5.24
CA GLY A 693 -30.11 24.97 4.25
C GLY A 693 -31.44 24.79 3.51
N LEU A 694 -31.74 23.57 3.04
CA LEU A 694 -33.03 23.30 2.38
C LEU A 694 -34.20 23.27 3.37
N SER A 695 -33.98 22.82 4.61
CA SER A 695 -35.02 22.90 5.65
C SER A 695 -35.37 24.34 5.99
N ALA A 696 -34.40 25.26 6.01
CA ALA A 696 -34.67 26.69 6.23
C ALA A 696 -35.62 27.24 5.15
N LEU A 697 -35.34 26.95 3.87
CA LEU A 697 -36.18 27.38 2.75
C LEU A 697 -37.56 26.71 2.75
N ALA A 698 -37.63 25.41 3.05
CA ALA A 698 -38.89 24.67 3.08
C ALA A 698 -39.80 25.13 4.23
N LEU A 699 -39.23 25.59 5.34
CA LEU A 699 -39.95 26.01 6.54
C LEU A 699 -40.18 27.53 6.63
N GLU A 700 -39.61 28.34 5.73
CA GLU A 700 -39.70 29.81 5.75
C GLU A 700 -41.14 30.33 5.83
N SER A 701 -42.09 29.62 5.23
CA SER A 701 -43.53 29.96 5.25
C SER A 701 -44.34 29.30 6.36
N ASN A 702 -43.68 28.61 7.29
CA ASN A 702 -44.32 27.94 8.41
C ASN A 702 -44.39 28.88 9.64
N PRO A 703 -45.51 28.93 10.38
CA PRO A 703 -45.61 29.70 11.63
C PRO A 703 -44.58 29.35 12.71
N ARG A 704 -43.94 28.17 12.64
CA ARG A 704 -42.85 27.77 13.54
C ARG A 704 -41.50 28.42 13.21
N PHE A 705 -41.37 29.07 12.06
CA PHE A 705 -40.12 29.69 11.63
C PHE A 705 -39.90 31.03 12.33
N PRO A 706 -38.70 31.32 12.87
CA PRO A 706 -38.48 32.50 13.71
C PRO A 706 -38.81 33.85 13.09
N THR A 707 -38.66 34.01 11.77
CA THR A 707 -38.92 35.29 11.07
C THR A 707 -40.33 35.39 10.48
N PHE A 708 -41.17 34.36 10.60
CA PHE A 708 -42.49 34.32 9.96
C PHE A 708 -43.39 35.50 10.40
N PRO A 709 -44.08 36.21 9.48
CA PRO A 709 -44.25 35.92 8.06
C PRO A 709 -43.16 36.50 7.13
N GLU A 710 -42.16 37.18 7.68
CA GLU A 710 -41.09 37.83 6.93
C GLU A 710 -39.98 36.84 6.52
N ARG A 711 -39.41 37.06 5.34
CA ARG A 711 -38.26 36.32 4.79
C ARG A 711 -37.01 36.63 5.60
N MET A 712 -36.07 35.68 5.66
CA MET A 712 -34.72 36.00 6.16
C MET A 712 -34.09 37.12 5.34
N THR A 713 -33.59 38.14 6.02
CA THR A 713 -32.86 39.24 5.38
C THR A 713 -31.49 38.77 4.86
N GLU A 714 -30.95 39.44 3.84
CA GLU A 714 -29.59 39.12 3.34
C GLU A 714 -28.52 39.22 4.44
N ALA A 715 -28.72 40.13 5.40
CA ALA A 715 -27.86 40.27 6.56
C ALA A 715 -27.89 39.05 7.49
N GLU A 716 -29.07 38.48 7.77
CA GLU A 716 -29.23 37.26 8.59
C GLU A 716 -28.68 36.02 7.88
N VAL A 717 -28.85 35.93 6.56
CA VAL A 717 -28.24 34.88 5.74
C VAL A 717 -26.72 34.98 5.76
N SER A 718 -26.17 36.19 5.59
CA SER A 718 -24.72 36.47 5.66
C SER A 718 -24.14 36.27 7.07
N ALA A 719 -24.96 36.41 8.11
CA ALA A 719 -24.60 36.08 9.49
C ALA A 719 -24.61 34.57 9.80
N GLY A 720 -25.09 33.73 8.87
CA GLY A 720 -25.11 32.27 9.02
C GLY A 720 -26.30 31.73 9.81
N LEU A 721 -27.39 32.49 9.95
CA LEU A 721 -28.52 32.13 10.83
C LEU A 721 -29.49 31.09 10.25
N ALA A 722 -29.28 30.65 9.01
CA ALA A 722 -30.15 29.68 8.33
C ALA A 722 -30.24 28.34 9.09
N LEU A 723 -29.10 27.81 9.57
CA LEU A 723 -29.07 26.56 10.34
C LEU A 723 -29.75 26.71 11.72
N PRO A 724 -29.42 27.72 12.54
CA PRO A 724 -30.14 27.96 13.80
C PRO A 724 -31.65 28.09 13.64
N TYR A 725 -32.12 28.85 12.65
CA TYR A 725 -33.55 29.05 12.44
C TYR A 725 -34.25 27.78 11.97
N ALA A 726 -33.63 27.01 11.07
CA ALA A 726 -34.15 25.71 10.67
C ALA A 726 -34.21 24.72 11.84
N ALA A 727 -33.20 24.69 12.71
CA ALA A 727 -33.19 23.81 13.88
C ALA A 727 -34.31 24.14 14.87
N VAL A 728 -34.55 25.43 15.13
CA VAL A 728 -35.67 25.89 15.98
C VAL A 728 -37.01 25.52 15.35
N ALA A 729 -37.17 25.70 14.04
CA ALA A 729 -38.41 25.36 13.34
C ALA A 729 -38.70 23.84 13.34
N LEU A 730 -37.64 23.00 13.31
CA LEU A 730 -37.74 21.54 13.30
C LEU A 730 -37.95 20.92 14.69
N LEU A 731 -37.21 21.37 15.70
CA LEU A 731 -37.09 20.71 17.01
C LEU A 731 -37.45 21.64 18.19
N GLY A 732 -37.91 22.86 17.92
CA GLY A 732 -38.24 23.85 18.95
C GLY A 732 -37.05 24.15 19.87
N LYS A 733 -37.29 24.15 21.19
CA LYS A 733 -36.25 24.38 22.20
C LYS A 733 -35.11 23.35 22.15
N GLY A 734 -35.42 22.10 21.80
CA GLY A 734 -34.40 21.05 21.66
C GLY A 734 -33.45 21.36 20.50
N GLY A 735 -33.97 21.92 19.41
CA GLY A 735 -33.18 22.39 18.27
C GLY A 735 -32.27 23.55 18.63
N ALA A 736 -32.78 24.54 19.37
CA ALA A 736 -31.97 25.66 19.87
C ALA A 736 -30.79 25.17 20.73
N VAL A 737 -31.02 24.25 21.67
CA VAL A 737 -29.97 23.69 22.52
C VAL A 737 -28.96 22.88 21.70
N ALA A 738 -29.43 22.05 20.76
CA ALA A 738 -28.57 21.27 19.89
C ALA A 738 -27.69 22.16 18.99
N THR A 739 -28.24 23.25 18.44
CA THR A 739 -27.46 24.22 17.67
C THR A 739 -26.47 24.99 18.53
N LEU A 740 -26.86 25.43 19.74
CA LEU A 740 -25.92 26.08 20.66
C LEU A 740 -24.77 25.17 21.03
N LEU A 741 -25.05 23.89 21.32
CA LEU A 741 -24.02 22.90 21.60
C LEU A 741 -23.14 22.66 20.36
N MET A 742 -23.72 22.52 19.17
CA MET A 742 -22.99 22.36 17.92
C MET A 742 -22.04 23.55 17.66
N VAL A 743 -22.56 24.77 17.75
CA VAL A 743 -21.75 25.99 17.56
C VAL A 743 -20.68 26.10 18.62
N PHE A 744 -21.00 25.83 19.88
CA PHE A 744 -20.00 25.83 20.95
C PHE A 744 -18.89 24.82 20.67
N MET A 745 -19.20 23.55 20.38
CA MET A 745 -18.20 22.52 20.05
C MET A 745 -17.35 22.87 18.82
N ALA A 746 -17.96 23.46 17.78
CA ALA A 746 -17.26 23.84 16.57
C ALA A 746 -16.31 25.03 16.80
N VAL A 747 -16.78 26.06 17.50
CA VAL A 747 -15.98 27.26 17.82
C VAL A 747 -14.86 26.90 18.79
N THR A 748 -15.14 26.14 19.85
CA THR A 748 -14.10 25.78 20.83
C THR A 748 -13.00 24.92 20.22
N SER A 749 -13.36 23.93 19.40
CA SER A 749 -12.38 23.08 18.71
C SER A 749 -11.45 23.91 17.82
N ALA A 750 -12.02 24.66 16.88
CA ALA A 750 -11.24 25.42 15.92
C ALA A 750 -10.44 26.54 16.61
N SER A 751 -11.04 27.31 17.52
CA SER A 751 -10.33 28.36 18.27
C SER A 751 -9.14 27.80 19.08
N SER A 752 -9.23 26.60 19.65
CA SER A 752 -8.07 26.03 20.38
C SER A 752 -6.89 25.70 19.47
N ALA A 753 -7.15 25.24 18.24
CA ALA A 753 -6.10 25.00 17.25
C ALA A 753 -5.42 26.31 16.83
N GLU A 754 -6.20 27.37 16.59
CA GLU A 754 -5.69 28.69 16.25
C GLU A 754 -4.87 29.32 17.38
N LEU A 755 -5.32 29.18 18.64
CA LEU A 755 -4.60 29.68 19.81
C LEU A 755 -3.22 29.04 19.95
N ILE A 756 -3.12 27.74 19.72
CA ILE A 756 -1.82 27.05 19.71
C ILE A 756 -0.98 27.47 18.52
N ALA A 757 -1.59 27.60 17.34
CA ALA A 757 -0.88 28.05 16.13
C ALA A 757 -0.17 29.39 16.36
N VAL A 758 -0.91 30.38 16.87
CA VAL A 758 -0.41 31.74 17.16
C VAL A 758 0.60 31.71 18.31
N SER A 759 0.30 30.98 19.37
CA SER A 759 1.21 30.82 20.51
C SER A 759 2.56 30.25 20.05
N SER A 760 2.57 29.23 19.20
CA SER A 760 3.80 28.63 18.66
C SER A 760 4.57 29.62 17.78
N ILE A 761 3.89 30.40 16.93
CA ILE A 761 4.54 31.44 16.11
C ILE A 761 5.24 32.47 17.00
N PHE A 762 4.54 33.02 18.00
CA PHE A 762 5.16 34.02 18.88
C PHE A 762 6.26 33.42 19.76
N THR A 763 6.15 32.16 20.16
CA THR A 763 7.12 31.51 21.06
C THR A 763 8.39 31.08 20.32
N TYR A 764 8.27 30.31 19.24
CA TYR A 764 9.40 29.72 18.52
C TYR A 764 9.93 30.63 17.40
N ASP A 765 9.05 31.27 16.62
CA ASP A 765 9.44 32.05 15.45
C ASP A 765 9.76 33.52 15.77
N VAL A 766 9.18 34.08 16.83
CA VAL A 766 9.43 35.47 17.25
C VAL A 766 10.35 35.53 18.46
N TYR A 767 9.90 35.02 19.61
CA TYR A 767 10.59 35.20 20.89
C TYR A 767 11.92 34.45 20.94
N ARG A 768 11.92 33.14 20.67
CA ARG A 768 13.15 32.33 20.62
C ARG A 768 14.07 32.81 19.49
N THR A 769 13.53 33.04 18.30
CA THR A 769 14.35 33.36 17.12
C THR A 769 14.98 34.76 17.13
N TYR A 770 14.27 35.80 17.56
CA TYR A 770 14.75 37.20 17.44
C TYR A 770 15.08 37.88 18.76
N PHE A 771 14.41 37.52 19.86
CA PHE A 771 14.57 38.22 21.14
C PHE A 771 15.50 37.48 22.11
N LYS A 772 15.34 36.16 22.24
CA LYS A 772 16.10 35.36 23.20
C LYS A 772 16.35 33.92 22.71
N PRO A 773 17.41 33.70 21.92
CA PRO A 773 17.80 32.39 21.38
C PRO A 773 18.04 31.31 22.44
N ASP A 774 18.57 31.69 23.61
CA ASP A 774 18.91 30.78 24.71
C ASP A 774 17.81 30.71 25.79
N ALA A 775 16.54 30.88 25.42
CA ALA A 775 15.42 30.80 26.36
C ALA A 775 15.18 29.35 26.83
N SER A 776 15.11 29.13 28.15
CA SER A 776 14.78 27.82 28.72
C SER A 776 13.32 27.41 28.49
N GLY A 777 13.04 26.11 28.45
CA GLY A 777 11.70 25.55 28.22
C GLY A 777 10.61 26.11 29.15
N ALA A 778 10.90 26.25 30.45
CA ALA A 778 9.97 26.85 31.43
C ALA A 778 9.56 28.29 31.06
N ARG A 779 10.50 29.08 30.53
CA ARG A 779 10.24 30.46 30.12
C ARG A 779 9.47 30.52 28.80
N LEU A 780 9.70 29.58 27.89
CA LEU A 780 8.92 29.44 26.65
C LEU A 780 7.46 29.07 26.94
N ILE A 781 7.21 28.14 27.87
CA ILE A 781 5.84 27.77 28.29
C ILE A 781 5.12 28.97 28.93
N HIS A 782 5.79 29.68 29.84
CA HIS A 782 5.20 30.87 30.45
C HIS A 782 4.89 31.96 29.41
N PHE A 783 5.79 32.17 28.44
CA PHE A 783 5.58 33.13 27.36
C PHE A 783 4.40 32.71 26.46
N SER A 784 4.31 31.43 26.12
CA SER A 784 3.18 30.83 25.39
C SER A 784 1.85 31.10 26.11
N HIS A 785 1.75 30.86 27.42
CA HIS A 785 0.52 31.13 28.18
C HIS A 785 0.13 32.60 28.16
N VAL A 786 1.11 33.51 28.29
CA VAL A 786 0.87 34.96 28.19
C VAL A 786 0.35 35.33 26.80
N VAL A 787 0.92 34.76 25.74
CA VAL A 787 0.47 35.01 24.36
C VAL A 787 -0.96 34.52 24.17
N VAL A 788 -1.32 33.32 24.64
CA VAL A 788 -2.68 32.77 24.52
C VAL A 788 -3.70 33.71 25.17
N VAL A 789 -3.44 34.17 26.40
CA VAL A 789 -4.35 35.08 27.11
C VAL A 789 -4.43 36.44 26.42
N CYS A 790 -3.29 37.03 26.06
CA CYS A 790 -3.26 38.37 25.45
C CYS A 790 -3.87 38.38 24.05
N TYR A 791 -3.58 37.37 23.23
CA TYR A 791 -4.12 37.26 21.88
C TYR A 791 -5.66 37.15 21.91
N ASP A 792 -6.18 36.28 22.74
CA ASP A 792 -7.62 36.01 22.79
C ASP A 792 -8.41 37.14 23.48
N ALA A 793 -7.95 37.55 24.66
CA ALA A 793 -8.66 38.55 25.48
C ALA A 793 -8.48 39.99 24.99
N LEU A 794 -7.32 40.35 24.41
CA LEU A 794 -7.05 41.74 24.02
C LEU A 794 -7.15 41.97 22.51
N VAL A 795 -6.69 41.04 21.67
CA VAL A 795 -6.61 41.28 20.22
C VAL A 795 -7.89 40.80 19.53
N ILE A 796 -8.22 39.52 19.66
CA ILE A 796 -9.34 38.92 18.93
C ILE A 796 -10.67 39.47 19.42
N SER A 797 -10.92 39.45 20.73
CA SER A 797 -12.19 39.94 21.30
C SER A 797 -12.44 41.42 20.96
N SER A 798 -11.41 42.28 21.04
CA SER A 798 -11.53 43.70 20.73
C SER A 798 -11.76 43.95 19.23
N VAL A 799 -11.03 43.25 18.36
CA VAL A 799 -11.19 43.37 16.90
C VAL A 799 -12.56 42.84 16.47
N SER A 800 -13.04 41.72 17.02
CA SER A 800 -14.39 41.21 16.77
C SER A 800 -15.49 42.19 17.16
N VAL A 801 -15.34 42.91 18.27
CA VAL A 801 -16.26 44.00 18.65
C VAL A 801 -16.22 45.15 17.64
N GLY A 802 -15.02 45.52 17.19
CA GLY A 802 -14.85 46.52 16.13
C GLY A 802 -15.55 46.11 14.84
N LEU A 803 -15.41 44.85 14.40
CA LEU A 803 -16.07 44.33 13.21
C LEU A 803 -17.60 44.34 13.35
N PHE A 804 -18.11 43.97 14.52
CA PHE A 804 -19.54 44.00 14.82
C PHE A 804 -20.13 45.40 14.67
N TYR A 805 -19.51 46.44 15.24
CA TYR A 805 -20.00 47.82 15.11
C TYR A 805 -19.87 48.38 13.70
N ASN A 806 -18.96 47.86 12.88
CA ASN A 806 -18.79 48.24 11.47
C ASN A 806 -19.69 47.43 10.52
N GLY A 807 -20.58 46.57 11.04
CA GLY A 807 -21.51 45.78 10.22
C GLY A 807 -20.84 44.68 9.40
N ILE A 808 -19.63 44.26 9.76
CA ILE A 808 -18.90 43.19 9.07
C ILE A 808 -19.35 41.83 9.64
N SER A 809 -20.01 41.03 8.80
CA SER A 809 -20.51 39.69 9.16
C SER A 809 -19.43 38.61 9.01
N MET A 810 -19.70 37.42 9.56
CA MET A 810 -18.89 36.23 9.30
C MET A 810 -18.84 35.89 7.80
N GLY A 811 -19.95 36.00 7.07
CA GLY A 811 -20.00 35.76 5.63
C GLY A 811 -19.10 36.68 4.82
N TYR A 812 -19.01 37.96 5.20
CA TYR A 812 -18.09 38.91 4.56
C TYR A 812 -16.63 38.52 4.76
N LEU A 813 -16.25 38.19 5.99
CA LEU A 813 -14.90 37.76 6.32
C LEU A 813 -14.54 36.47 5.55
N TYR A 814 -15.50 35.55 5.44
CA TYR A 814 -15.33 34.27 4.75
C TYR A 814 -14.98 34.44 3.27
N VAL A 815 -15.67 35.32 2.55
CA VAL A 815 -15.35 35.56 1.13
C VAL A 815 -14.10 36.43 0.93
N LEU A 816 -13.75 37.26 1.92
CA LEU A 816 -12.56 38.11 1.91
C LEU A 816 -11.25 37.32 2.09
N MET A 817 -11.28 36.19 2.82
CA MET A 817 -10.05 35.52 3.24
C MET A 817 -9.07 35.27 2.09
N GLY A 818 -9.53 34.64 1.00
CA GLY A 818 -8.62 34.27 -0.07
C GLY A 818 -8.07 35.47 -0.86
N VAL A 819 -8.73 36.63 -0.84
CA VAL A 819 -8.16 37.88 -1.37
C VAL A 819 -6.90 38.28 -0.60
N LEU A 820 -6.89 38.07 0.72
CA LEU A 820 -5.81 38.50 1.61
C LEU A 820 -4.68 37.48 1.72
N ILE A 821 -4.99 36.18 1.82
CA ILE A 821 -3.97 35.17 2.15
C ILE A 821 -3.54 34.30 0.96
N SER A 822 -4.38 34.07 -0.06
CA SER A 822 -4.13 33.00 -1.04
C SER A 822 -2.91 33.22 -1.95
N ALA A 823 -2.40 34.45 -2.04
CA ALA A 823 -1.18 34.76 -2.80
C ALA A 823 0.09 34.08 -2.23
N ALA A 824 0.09 33.69 -0.94
CA ALA A 824 1.23 33.02 -0.31
C ALA A 824 1.22 31.49 -0.46
N VAL A 825 0.12 30.88 -0.92
CA VAL A 825 -0.06 29.42 -0.99
C VAL A 825 0.96 28.76 -1.92
N LEU A 826 1.11 29.28 -3.14
CA LEU A 826 2.04 28.71 -4.11
C LEU A 826 3.50 28.90 -3.69
N PRO A 827 3.94 30.10 -3.22
CA PRO A 827 5.25 30.26 -2.61
C PRO A 827 5.53 29.32 -1.42
N ALA A 828 4.56 29.11 -0.52
CA ALA A 828 4.68 28.17 0.61
C ALA A 828 4.85 26.73 0.11
N THR A 829 4.06 26.31 -0.87
CA THR A 829 4.11 24.94 -1.42
C THR A 829 5.45 24.65 -2.10
N LEU A 830 5.94 25.59 -2.92
CA LEU A 830 7.22 25.46 -3.61
C LEU A 830 8.42 25.50 -2.65
N THR A 831 8.23 26.04 -1.43
CA THR A 831 9.22 26.01 -0.35
C THR A 831 9.62 24.58 0.03
N LEU A 832 8.72 23.60 -0.13
CA LEU A 832 9.00 22.20 0.20
C LEU A 832 9.23 21.32 -1.02
N ILE A 833 8.83 21.75 -2.22
CA ILE A 833 8.84 20.87 -3.40
C ILE A 833 9.95 21.24 -4.38
N TRP A 834 10.19 22.53 -4.64
CA TRP A 834 11.05 22.97 -5.74
C TRP A 834 12.38 23.54 -5.27
N ARG A 835 13.51 22.98 -5.72
CA ARG A 835 14.89 23.43 -5.41
C ARG A 835 15.24 24.81 -5.97
N GLY A 836 14.59 25.20 -7.08
CA GLY A 836 14.92 26.39 -7.87
C GLY A 836 14.39 27.72 -7.37
N GLN A 837 13.48 27.71 -6.39
CA GLN A 837 12.82 28.92 -5.91
C GLN A 837 13.81 29.81 -5.14
N ASN A 838 13.97 31.04 -5.61
CA ASN A 838 14.83 32.06 -5.02
C ASN A 838 14.14 32.75 -3.82
N LYS A 839 14.93 33.18 -2.81
CA LYS A 839 14.46 33.98 -1.67
C LYS A 839 13.63 35.21 -2.06
N TRP A 840 13.99 35.90 -3.15
CA TRP A 840 13.25 37.08 -3.61
C TRP A 840 11.90 36.72 -4.22
N ALA A 841 11.83 35.62 -4.98
CA ALA A 841 10.58 35.10 -5.51
C ALA A 841 9.65 34.63 -4.37
N ALA A 842 10.19 33.99 -3.34
CA ALA A 842 9.40 33.60 -2.16
C ALA A 842 8.89 34.79 -1.34
N THR A 843 9.70 35.85 -1.21
CA THR A 843 9.38 37.02 -0.36
C THR A 843 8.45 38.03 -1.04
N LEU A 844 8.72 38.36 -2.32
CA LEU A 844 8.01 39.44 -3.02
C LEU A 844 6.67 38.98 -3.62
N THR A 845 6.56 37.72 -4.04
CA THR A 845 5.32 37.21 -4.66
C THR A 845 4.08 37.34 -3.77
N PRO A 846 4.10 36.94 -2.48
CA PRO A 846 2.93 37.12 -1.60
C PRO A 846 2.48 38.58 -1.51
N ILE A 847 3.42 39.52 -1.41
CA ILE A 847 3.15 40.95 -1.25
C ILE A 847 2.51 41.51 -2.52
N PHE A 848 3.16 41.34 -3.68
CA PHE A 848 2.64 41.86 -4.94
C PHE A 848 1.35 41.16 -5.37
N GLY A 849 1.22 39.85 -5.13
CA GLY A 849 0.00 39.10 -5.43
C GLY A 849 -1.20 39.61 -4.62
N THR A 850 -1.00 39.91 -3.34
CA THR A 850 -2.05 40.47 -2.47
C THR A 850 -2.41 41.90 -2.88
N ILE A 851 -1.42 42.74 -3.23
CA ILE A 851 -1.68 44.10 -3.74
C ILE A 851 -2.53 44.04 -5.02
N LEU A 852 -2.18 43.16 -5.96
CA LEU A 852 -2.95 42.96 -7.19
C LEU A 852 -4.37 42.48 -6.89
N ALA A 853 -4.52 41.53 -5.95
CA ALA A 853 -5.83 41.02 -5.54
C ALA A 853 -6.73 42.12 -4.93
N ILE A 854 -6.18 42.95 -4.03
CA ILE A 854 -6.90 44.06 -3.41
C ILE A 854 -7.31 45.10 -4.45
N ILE A 855 -6.40 45.47 -5.37
CA ILE A 855 -6.71 46.41 -6.45
C ILE A 855 -7.83 45.85 -7.34
N SER A 856 -7.71 44.60 -7.79
CA SER A 856 -8.71 43.97 -8.66
C SER A 856 -10.07 43.81 -7.98
N TRP A 857 -10.09 43.52 -6.68
CA TRP A 857 -11.31 43.47 -5.87
C TRP A 857 -12.00 44.84 -5.79
N LEU A 858 -11.28 45.88 -5.35
CA LEU A 858 -11.85 47.21 -5.13
C LEU A 858 -12.23 47.92 -6.44
N VAL A 859 -11.48 47.71 -7.52
CA VAL A 859 -11.81 48.25 -8.84
C VAL A 859 -13.07 47.60 -9.40
N THR A 860 -13.22 46.28 -9.24
CA THR A 860 -14.44 45.55 -9.65
C THR A 860 -15.63 46.00 -8.83
N ALA A 861 -15.51 46.12 -7.51
CA ALA A 861 -16.57 46.63 -6.64
C ALA A 861 -17.03 48.04 -7.06
N LYS A 862 -16.08 48.95 -7.34
CA LYS A 862 -16.39 50.30 -7.82
C LYS A 862 -17.09 50.30 -9.18
N LYS A 863 -16.73 49.37 -10.08
CA LYS A 863 -17.31 49.27 -11.42
C LYS A 863 -18.73 48.70 -11.40
N ASP A 864 -18.98 47.71 -10.54
CA ASP A 864 -20.25 46.98 -10.51
C ASP A 864 -21.33 47.71 -9.69
N CYS A 865 -21.01 48.27 -8.51
CA CYS A 865 -22.02 48.94 -7.67
C CYS A 865 -21.86 50.47 -7.57
N GLY A 866 -20.77 51.07 -8.08
CA GLY A 866 -20.56 52.52 -8.06
C GLY A 866 -20.15 53.15 -6.71
N VAL A 867 -20.43 52.48 -5.58
CA VAL A 867 -20.11 52.91 -4.21
C VAL A 867 -19.32 51.81 -3.48
N LEU A 868 -18.34 52.19 -2.66
CA LEU A 868 -17.53 51.26 -1.85
C LEU A 868 -18.09 51.17 -0.42
N ASP A 869 -19.17 50.41 -0.25
CA ASP A 869 -19.73 50.04 1.06
C ASP A 869 -19.58 48.53 1.33
N VAL A 870 -19.86 48.09 2.57
CA VAL A 870 -19.68 46.69 3.00
C VAL A 870 -20.51 45.71 2.17
N THR A 871 -21.71 46.13 1.74
CA THR A 871 -22.61 45.32 0.91
C THR A 871 -22.03 45.10 -0.48
N CYS A 872 -21.53 46.16 -1.12
CA CYS A 872 -20.94 46.06 -2.45
C CYS A 872 -19.61 45.30 -2.43
N THR A 873 -18.71 45.64 -1.51
CA THR A 873 -17.40 44.99 -1.46
C THR A 873 -17.53 43.51 -1.08
N GLY A 874 -18.55 43.15 -0.30
CA GLY A 874 -18.86 41.78 0.12
C GLY A 874 -19.63 40.93 -0.90
N SER A 875 -20.00 41.49 -2.06
CA SER A 875 -20.72 40.75 -3.09
C SER A 875 -19.84 39.70 -3.78
N ASN A 876 -20.46 38.65 -4.32
CA ASN A 876 -19.75 37.49 -4.87
C ASN A 876 -18.85 37.86 -6.06
N THR A 877 -19.27 38.75 -6.96
CA THR A 877 -18.52 39.07 -8.19
C THR A 877 -17.18 39.77 -7.90
N PRO A 878 -17.12 40.89 -7.13
CA PRO A 878 -15.84 41.51 -6.77
C PRO A 878 -14.94 40.57 -5.97
N MET A 879 -15.51 39.81 -5.05
CA MET A 879 -14.76 38.86 -4.22
C MET A 879 -14.18 37.72 -5.06
N LEU A 880 -14.94 37.18 -6.04
CA LEU A 880 -14.45 36.18 -6.98
C LEU A 880 -13.22 36.67 -7.74
N VAL A 881 -13.28 37.88 -8.30
CA VAL A 881 -12.15 38.47 -9.03
C VAL A 881 -10.93 38.62 -8.13
N GLY A 882 -11.10 39.17 -6.92
CA GLY A 882 -10.01 39.31 -5.94
C GLY A 882 -9.37 37.97 -5.58
N ASN A 883 -10.19 36.96 -5.27
CA ASN A 883 -9.71 35.62 -4.91
C ASN A 883 -8.95 34.97 -6.08
N VAL A 884 -9.51 34.96 -7.29
CA VAL A 884 -8.87 34.36 -8.47
C VAL A 884 -7.53 35.04 -8.78
N VAL A 885 -7.46 36.37 -8.67
CA VAL A 885 -6.20 37.12 -8.85
C VAL A 885 -5.19 36.77 -7.77
N ALA A 886 -5.61 36.62 -6.51
CA ALA A 886 -4.73 36.21 -5.42
C ALA A 886 -4.09 34.84 -5.69
N LEU A 887 -4.86 33.84 -6.14
CA LEU A 887 -4.34 32.49 -6.39
C LEU A 887 -3.50 32.38 -7.67
N LEU A 888 -3.87 33.09 -8.75
CA LEU A 888 -3.22 32.95 -10.06
C LEU A 888 -2.03 33.90 -10.25
N SER A 889 -2.01 35.06 -9.60
CA SER A 889 -0.88 36.00 -9.75
C SER A 889 0.49 35.40 -9.38
N PRO A 890 0.64 34.51 -8.38
CA PRO A 890 1.90 33.82 -8.12
C PRO A 890 2.41 32.96 -9.28
N LEU A 891 1.54 32.39 -10.12
CA LEU A 891 1.96 31.60 -11.29
C LEU A 891 2.73 32.43 -12.32
N ILE A 892 2.48 33.73 -12.35
CA ILE A 892 3.14 34.68 -13.25
C ILE A 892 4.33 35.34 -12.54
N LEU A 893 4.14 35.77 -11.28
CA LEU A 893 5.16 36.47 -10.51
C LEU A 893 6.38 35.60 -10.19
N ILE A 894 6.20 34.31 -9.88
CA ILE A 894 7.30 33.41 -9.51
C ILE A 894 8.27 33.20 -10.69
N PRO A 895 7.82 32.86 -11.91
CA PRO A 895 8.71 32.82 -13.08
C PRO A 895 9.40 34.15 -13.35
N ILE A 896 8.70 35.29 -13.29
CA ILE A 896 9.27 36.62 -13.53
C ILE A 896 10.39 36.92 -12.52
N PHE A 897 10.14 36.76 -11.22
CA PHE A 897 11.15 37.01 -10.21
C PHE A 897 12.29 35.99 -10.26
N THR A 898 12.03 34.75 -10.64
CA THR A 898 13.09 33.74 -10.83
C THR A 898 13.97 34.08 -12.04
N LEU A 899 13.40 34.62 -13.12
CA LEU A 899 14.17 35.08 -14.29
C LEU A 899 15.01 36.33 -13.97
N ILE A 900 14.48 37.25 -13.18
CA ILE A 900 15.17 38.50 -12.80
C ILE A 900 16.29 38.27 -11.79
N PHE A 901 16.05 37.43 -10.77
CA PHE A 901 16.98 37.26 -9.64
C PHE A 901 17.81 35.95 -9.71
N GLY A 902 17.56 35.09 -10.71
CA GLY A 902 18.24 33.82 -10.91
C GLY A 902 17.62 32.63 -10.14
N VAL A 903 17.96 31.41 -10.58
CA VAL A 903 17.50 30.13 -10.00
C VAL A 903 18.42 29.71 -8.86
N ASP A 904 17.85 29.36 -7.72
CA ASP A 904 18.61 28.86 -6.56
C ASP A 904 18.89 27.34 -6.67
N LYS A 905 19.93 26.82 -6.02
CA LYS A 905 20.25 25.37 -6.02
C LYS A 905 20.34 24.86 -4.58
N TYR A 906 19.21 24.89 -3.90
CA TYR A 906 19.13 24.54 -2.49
C TYR A 906 19.27 23.03 -2.22
N ASP A 907 20.11 22.68 -1.24
CA ASP A 907 20.53 21.30 -0.90
C ASP A 907 19.81 20.69 0.32
N TRP A 908 18.90 21.44 0.96
CA TRP A 908 18.04 21.01 2.07
C TRP A 908 18.77 20.66 3.37
N GLN A 909 20.08 20.87 3.45
CA GLN A 909 20.86 20.53 4.65
C GLN A 909 20.44 21.38 5.85
N SER A 910 20.27 22.70 5.66
CA SER A 910 19.90 23.61 6.75
C SER A 910 18.50 23.35 7.33
N MET A 911 17.60 22.65 6.62
CA MET A 911 16.31 22.19 7.18
C MET A 911 16.45 20.97 8.08
N MET A 912 17.37 20.05 7.74
CA MET A 912 17.64 18.86 8.57
C MET A 912 18.39 19.23 9.85
N GLU A 913 19.18 20.31 9.81
CA GLU A 913 19.94 20.84 10.94
C GLU A 913 19.09 21.66 11.94
N ILE A 914 17.78 21.82 11.71
CA ILE A 914 16.88 22.42 12.70
C ILE A 914 17.00 21.58 13.99
N ARG A 915 17.55 22.20 15.04
CA ARG A 915 17.99 21.52 16.27
C ARG A 915 16.82 20.82 16.97
N LYS A 916 17.04 19.55 17.36
CA LYS A 916 16.20 18.75 18.29
C LYS A 916 16.32 19.27 19.74
N GLY A 917 16.11 20.56 19.92
CA GLY A 917 16.20 21.22 21.21
C GLY A 917 14.85 21.29 21.89
N ASP A 918 14.67 20.43 22.90
CA ASP A 918 13.95 20.73 24.15
C ASP A 918 12.61 20.04 24.42
N ASP A 919 12.22 18.97 23.72
CA ASP A 919 11.05 18.19 24.18
C ASP A 919 11.26 17.68 25.62
N HIS A 920 12.47 17.21 25.95
CA HIS A 920 12.84 16.81 27.32
C HIS A 920 12.85 17.96 28.33
N ASP A 921 13.33 19.15 27.95
CA ASP A 921 13.40 20.31 28.86
C ASP A 921 12.04 21.00 29.05
N LEU A 922 11.18 21.01 28.03
CA LEU A 922 9.80 21.47 28.09
C LEU A 922 8.93 20.52 28.92
N ALA A 923 9.12 19.21 28.77
CA ALA A 923 8.41 18.21 29.56
C ALA A 923 8.84 18.22 31.03
N ASN A 924 10.15 18.27 31.29
CA ASN A 924 10.70 18.45 32.65
C ASN A 924 10.21 19.74 33.31
N ALA A 925 10.12 20.85 32.56
CA ALA A 925 9.60 22.12 33.07
C ALA A 925 8.07 22.12 33.30
N ALA A 926 7.31 21.33 32.54
CA ALA A 926 5.87 21.12 32.72
C ALA A 926 5.53 20.10 33.83
N GLY A 927 6.55 19.50 34.48
CA GLY A 927 6.36 18.44 35.47
C GLY A 927 5.84 17.13 34.87
N VAL A 928 6.03 16.92 33.56
CA VAL A 928 5.63 15.74 32.81
C VAL A 928 6.89 15.01 32.39
N ASP A 929 7.16 13.83 32.95
CA ASP A 929 8.33 13.04 32.56
C ASP A 929 8.03 12.34 31.22
N LEU A 930 8.77 12.66 30.14
CA LEU A 930 8.53 12.07 28.82
C LEU A 930 8.81 10.57 28.78
N GLU A 931 9.66 10.08 29.69
CA GLU A 931 9.93 8.65 29.89
C GLU A 931 8.71 7.89 30.48
N GLU A 932 7.72 8.58 31.05
CA GLU A 932 6.49 7.98 31.60
C GLU A 932 5.33 7.89 30.58
N THR A 933 5.52 8.34 29.33
CA THR A 933 4.55 8.14 28.25
C THR A 933 4.95 6.96 27.35
N PRO A 934 4.08 5.97 27.08
CA PRO A 934 4.36 4.93 26.10
C PRO A 934 4.42 5.61 24.71
N GLY A 935 5.64 5.85 24.24
CA GLY A 935 5.95 6.67 23.07
C GLY A 935 7.21 7.54 23.20
N GLY A 936 7.78 7.68 24.41
CA GLY A 936 9.08 8.32 24.64
C GLY A 936 10.27 7.41 24.31
N HIS A 937 10.27 6.76 23.14
CA HIS A 937 11.45 6.03 22.68
C HIS A 937 12.43 7.03 22.09
N GLN A 938 13.69 6.98 22.55
CA GLN A 938 14.77 7.71 21.90
C GLN A 938 15.02 7.00 20.56
N GLU A 939 14.48 7.56 19.49
CA GLU A 939 14.58 7.00 18.15
C GLU A 939 16.04 6.67 17.84
N THR A 940 16.31 5.37 17.69
CA THR A 940 17.64 4.89 17.32
C THR A 940 17.98 5.36 15.91
N SER A 941 19.27 5.52 15.57
CA SER A 941 19.68 5.92 14.22
C SER A 941 19.13 5.00 13.14
N GLU A 942 18.94 3.70 13.45
CA GLU A 942 18.30 2.73 12.56
C GLU A 942 16.80 2.95 12.37
N GLU A 943 16.06 3.30 13.44
CA GLU A 943 14.64 3.64 13.35
C GLU A 943 14.42 4.93 12.54
N PHE A 944 15.26 5.94 12.77
CA PHE A 944 15.24 7.19 12.01
C PHE A 944 15.53 6.96 10.52
N GLU A 945 16.49 6.10 10.18
CA GLU A 945 16.76 5.74 8.79
C GLU A 945 15.62 4.96 8.12
N ARG A 946 14.99 4.02 8.84
CA ARG A 946 13.79 3.30 8.38
C ARG A 946 12.61 4.25 8.18
N GLU A 947 12.40 5.18 9.10
CA GLU A 947 11.35 6.19 9.04
C GLU A 947 11.58 7.13 7.84
N GLN A 948 12.81 7.60 7.63
CA GLN A 948 13.20 8.36 6.45
C GLN A 948 13.03 7.58 5.14
N ALA A 949 13.30 6.28 5.11
CA ALA A 949 13.10 5.43 3.94
C ALA A 949 11.62 5.29 3.60
N MET A 950 10.76 5.08 4.60
CA MET A 950 9.30 5.04 4.44
C MET A 950 8.76 6.38 3.94
N LEU A 951 9.19 7.50 4.54
CA LEU A 951 8.82 8.85 4.11
C LEU A 951 9.28 9.16 2.67
N ARG A 952 10.50 8.74 2.29
CA ARG A 952 11.01 8.88 0.92
C ARG A 952 10.17 8.12 -0.10
N ARG A 953 9.74 6.89 0.24
CA ARG A 953 8.84 6.08 -0.59
C ARG A 953 7.48 6.75 -0.73
N ALA A 954 6.87 7.15 0.39
CA ALA A 954 5.57 7.83 0.41
C ALA A 954 5.59 9.13 -0.42
N PHE A 955 6.64 9.94 -0.30
CA PHE A 955 6.77 11.20 -1.05
C PHE A 955 6.96 10.99 -2.56
N LYS A 956 7.90 10.12 -2.98
CA LYS A 956 8.15 9.87 -4.41
C LYS A 956 6.87 9.47 -5.11
N ILE A 957 6.10 8.61 -4.44
CA ILE A 957 4.84 8.13 -4.96
C ILE A 957 3.80 9.26 -5.04
N SER A 958 3.70 10.10 -4.00
CA SER A 958 2.73 11.20 -3.98
C SER A 958 3.00 12.30 -5.02
N VAL A 959 4.27 12.69 -5.23
CA VAL A 959 4.62 13.70 -6.24
C VAL A 959 4.45 13.19 -7.66
N THR A 960 4.85 11.94 -7.94
CA THR A 960 4.63 11.33 -9.27
C THR A 960 3.13 11.25 -9.58
N ALA A 961 2.28 10.92 -8.61
CA ALA A 961 0.83 10.93 -8.76
C ALA A 961 0.26 12.34 -9.01
N THR A 962 0.76 13.37 -8.29
CA THR A 962 0.30 14.76 -8.45
C THR A 962 0.69 15.35 -9.81
N VAL A 963 1.90 15.05 -10.31
CA VAL A 963 2.36 15.48 -11.64
C VAL A 963 1.60 14.73 -12.74
N ILE A 964 1.35 13.43 -12.58
CA ILE A 964 0.55 12.63 -13.51
C ILE A 964 -0.90 13.15 -13.56
N MET A 965 -1.49 13.55 -12.42
CA MET A 965 -2.80 14.22 -12.37
C MET A 965 -2.83 15.51 -13.20
N TYR A 966 -1.77 16.34 -13.12
CA TYR A 966 -1.69 17.60 -13.87
C TYR A 966 -1.44 17.39 -15.37
N VAL A 967 -0.65 16.36 -15.73
CA VAL A 967 -0.29 16.04 -17.12
C VAL A 967 -1.42 15.28 -17.83
N LEU A 968 -2.13 14.36 -17.16
CA LEU A 968 -3.28 13.64 -17.71
C LEU A 968 -4.49 14.53 -17.98
N VAL A 969 -4.63 15.67 -17.28
CA VAL A 969 -5.66 16.68 -17.58
C VAL A 969 -5.34 17.48 -18.84
N SER A 970 -4.06 17.57 -19.23
CA SER A 970 -3.63 18.28 -20.46
C SER A 970 -3.57 17.39 -21.72
N MET A 971 -3.77 16.07 -21.62
CA MET A 971 -3.73 15.18 -22.77
C MET A 971 -5.04 14.40 -22.98
N HIS A 972 -5.60 14.59 -24.17
CA HIS A 972 -6.87 14.05 -24.68
C HIS A 972 -7.13 12.56 -24.37
N SER A 973 -8.37 12.29 -23.95
CA SER A 973 -9.16 11.04 -24.02
C SER A 973 -8.56 9.81 -24.72
N ARG A 974 -8.41 8.70 -23.97
CA ARG A 974 -9.02 7.39 -24.27
C ARG A 974 -8.73 6.33 -23.17
N TYR A 975 -9.80 5.93 -22.48
CA TYR A 975 -10.03 4.71 -21.68
C TYR A 975 -9.67 4.66 -20.17
N PRO A 976 -10.46 3.91 -19.36
CA PRO A 976 -11.13 4.48 -18.19
C PRO A 976 -10.89 3.69 -16.88
N ALA A 977 -11.51 4.18 -15.80
CA ALA A 977 -11.66 3.57 -14.48
C ALA A 977 -10.41 3.58 -13.57
N ASN A 978 -10.07 4.77 -13.06
CA ASN A 978 -9.87 5.06 -11.61
C ASN A 978 -9.24 6.44 -11.36
N VAL A 979 -8.85 7.17 -12.41
CA VAL A 979 -8.39 8.58 -12.37
C VAL A 979 -9.53 9.57 -12.01
N CYS A 980 -10.73 9.07 -11.76
CA CYS A 980 -11.93 9.89 -11.69
C CYS A 980 -12.37 10.35 -10.31
N ARG A 981 -11.86 9.97 -9.13
CA ARG A 981 -12.65 10.21 -7.88
C ARG A 981 -12.59 11.63 -7.27
N THR A 982 -11.42 12.25 -7.14
CA THR A 982 -11.32 13.65 -6.62
C THR A 982 -11.79 14.66 -7.66
N LEU A 983 -11.42 14.43 -8.93
CA LEU A 983 -11.99 15.15 -10.07
C LEU A 983 -13.46 14.81 -10.27
N ALA A 984 -13.98 13.66 -9.86
CA ALA A 984 -15.42 13.37 -9.93
C ALA A 984 -16.21 14.13 -8.92
N MET A 985 -15.80 14.19 -7.66
CA MET A 985 -16.61 14.90 -6.67
C MET A 985 -16.61 16.41 -6.89
N LEU A 986 -15.52 17.00 -7.41
CA LEU A 986 -15.40 18.44 -7.62
C LEU A 986 -15.73 18.90 -9.05
N ILE A 987 -15.48 18.07 -10.07
CA ILE A 987 -15.65 18.43 -11.50
C ILE A 987 -16.64 17.49 -12.21
N LEU A 988 -16.46 16.18 -12.20
CA LEU A 988 -17.26 15.22 -13.01
C LEU A 988 -18.70 14.99 -12.48
N TRP A 989 -18.97 15.30 -11.21
CA TRP A 989 -20.30 15.24 -10.59
C TRP A 989 -20.99 16.61 -10.69
N PRO A 990 -20.37 17.75 -10.28
CA PRO A 990 -21.06 19.04 -10.33
C PRO A 990 -21.12 19.63 -11.74
N MET A 991 -20.05 19.54 -12.54
CA MET A 991 -19.96 20.28 -13.82
C MET A 991 -20.84 19.70 -14.93
N PRO A 992 -20.99 18.37 -15.10
CA PRO A 992 -21.99 17.83 -16.03
C PRO A 992 -23.43 18.15 -15.61
N MET A 993 -23.72 18.17 -14.30
CA MET A 993 -25.04 18.58 -13.80
C MET A 993 -25.29 20.08 -13.99
N TYR A 994 -24.27 20.92 -13.82
CA TYR A 994 -24.32 22.35 -14.12
C TYR A 994 -24.53 22.59 -15.63
N GLY A 995 -23.77 21.91 -16.49
CA GLY A 995 -23.81 22.05 -17.94
C GLY A 995 -25.12 21.55 -18.58
N SER A 996 -25.69 20.46 -18.05
CA SER A 996 -26.97 19.91 -18.52
C SER A 996 -28.19 20.70 -18.06
N GLY A 997 -28.06 21.58 -17.05
CA GLY A 997 -29.20 22.30 -16.48
C GLY A 997 -30.20 21.40 -15.76
N TYR A 998 -29.76 20.23 -15.29
CA TYR A 998 -30.65 19.24 -14.68
C TYR A 998 -31.30 19.76 -13.40
N ILE A 999 -32.62 19.64 -13.32
CA ILE A 999 -33.42 19.88 -12.12
C ILE A 999 -33.71 18.53 -11.48
N PHE A 1000 -33.48 18.40 -10.18
CA PHE A 1000 -33.55 17.11 -9.51
C PHE A 1000 -34.98 16.58 -9.56
N SER A 1001 -35.12 15.33 -9.99
CA SER A 1001 -36.38 14.60 -9.86
C SER A 1001 -36.61 14.18 -8.40
N LYS A 1002 -37.87 13.95 -8.02
CA LYS A 1002 -38.23 13.47 -6.67
C LYS A 1002 -37.48 12.17 -6.26
N PRO A 1003 -37.34 11.15 -7.13
CA PRO A 1003 -36.53 9.97 -6.81
C PRO A 1003 -35.04 10.29 -6.68
N PHE A 1004 -34.51 11.19 -7.52
CA PHE A 1004 -33.10 11.58 -7.47
C PHE A 1004 -32.78 12.35 -6.19
N PHE A 1005 -33.62 13.30 -5.78
CA PHE A 1005 -33.46 14.02 -4.51
C PHE A 1005 -33.55 13.07 -3.30
N THR A 1006 -34.46 12.09 -3.35
CA THR A 1006 -34.54 11.06 -2.31
C THR A 1006 -33.24 10.25 -2.24
N GLY A 1007 -32.70 9.84 -3.40
CA GLY A 1007 -31.40 9.16 -3.46
C GLY A 1007 -30.24 10.02 -2.95
N TRP A 1008 -30.22 11.32 -3.30
CA TRP A 1008 -29.21 12.28 -2.84
C TRP A 1008 -29.15 12.35 -1.30
N VAL A 1009 -30.30 12.47 -0.65
CA VAL A 1009 -30.41 12.52 0.81
C VAL A 1009 -30.01 11.18 1.45
N VAL A 1010 -30.48 10.05 0.91
CA VAL A 1010 -30.17 8.72 1.44
C VAL A 1010 -28.66 8.44 1.41
N VAL A 1011 -27.99 8.77 0.30
CA VAL A 1011 -26.53 8.62 0.20
C VAL A 1011 -25.83 9.50 1.23
N GLY A 1012 -26.28 10.76 1.42
CA GLY A 1012 -25.72 11.64 2.44
C GLY A 1012 -25.85 11.07 3.86
N ILE A 1013 -27.02 10.49 4.20
CA ILE A 1013 -27.26 9.85 5.50
C ILE A 1013 -26.36 8.60 5.65
N MET A 1014 -26.32 7.70 4.67
CA MET A 1014 -25.44 6.52 4.73
C MET A 1014 -23.99 6.92 4.93
N TRP A 1015 -23.53 7.96 4.24
CA TRP A 1015 -22.15 8.43 4.34
C TRP A 1015 -21.84 9.00 5.72
N ILE A 1016 -22.73 9.81 6.34
CA ILE A 1016 -22.46 10.32 7.69
C ILE A 1016 -22.39 9.21 8.73
N PHE A 1017 -23.17 8.12 8.57
CA PHE A 1017 -23.05 6.94 9.44
C PHE A 1017 -21.72 6.21 9.25
N CYS A 1018 -21.27 6.05 8.00
CA CYS A 1018 -19.93 5.53 7.72
C CYS A 1018 -18.84 6.41 8.34
N SER A 1019 -18.96 7.74 8.23
CA SER A 1019 -18.05 8.70 8.86
C SER A 1019 -18.07 8.56 10.39
N PHE A 1020 -19.25 8.42 11.01
CA PHE A 1020 -19.36 8.21 12.45
C PHE A 1020 -18.68 6.91 12.92
N CYS A 1021 -18.81 5.83 12.16
CA CYS A 1021 -18.08 4.60 12.44
C CYS A 1021 -16.56 4.78 12.27
N ALA A 1022 -16.12 5.46 11.20
CA ALA A 1022 -14.72 5.54 10.82
C ALA A 1022 -13.89 6.56 11.62
N VAL A 1023 -14.43 7.74 11.95
CA VAL A 1023 -13.72 8.77 12.74
C VAL A 1023 -14.25 8.92 14.16
N GLY A 1024 -15.45 8.41 14.47
CA GLY A 1024 -16.01 8.44 15.82
C GLY A 1024 -15.72 7.16 16.61
N LEU A 1025 -16.15 6.00 16.12
CA LEU A 1025 -16.06 4.73 16.86
C LEU A 1025 -14.73 4.01 16.70
N TYR A 1026 -14.16 4.02 15.50
CA TYR A 1026 -12.92 3.29 15.21
C TYR A 1026 -11.72 3.74 16.07
N PRO A 1027 -11.46 5.04 16.29
CA PRO A 1027 -10.38 5.46 17.19
C PRO A 1027 -10.57 4.99 18.65
N ILE A 1028 -11.82 4.91 19.13
CA ILE A 1028 -12.13 4.38 20.47
C ILE A 1028 -11.82 2.88 20.53
N PHE A 1029 -12.17 2.15 19.46
CA PHE A 1029 -11.87 0.73 19.36
C PHE A 1029 -10.37 0.45 19.29
N GLU A 1030 -9.63 1.18 18.46
CA GLU A 1030 -8.17 1.05 18.34
C GLU A 1030 -7.47 1.40 19.66
N GLY A 1031 -7.86 2.52 20.29
CA GLY A 1031 -7.30 3.00 21.56
C GLY A 1031 -7.80 2.27 22.81
N ARG A 1032 -8.64 1.24 22.70
CA ARG A 1032 -9.34 0.62 23.85
C ARG A 1032 -8.41 0.11 24.95
N ALA A 1033 -7.26 -0.48 24.58
CA ALA A 1033 -6.30 -1.00 25.54
C ALA A 1033 -5.67 0.12 26.37
N THR A 1034 -5.29 1.21 25.70
CA THR A 1034 -4.76 2.43 26.32
C THR A 1034 -5.82 3.11 27.17
N LEU A 1035 -7.07 3.22 26.70
CA LEU A 1035 -8.18 3.81 27.46
C LEU A 1035 -8.44 3.05 28.77
N ILE A 1036 -8.50 1.72 28.70
CA ILE A 1036 -8.69 0.85 29.87
C ILE A 1036 -7.53 0.99 30.85
N HIS A 1037 -6.30 1.06 30.36
CA HIS A 1037 -5.11 1.28 31.17
C HIS A 1037 -5.17 2.63 31.90
N THR A 1038 -5.44 3.73 31.19
CA THR A 1038 -5.55 5.08 31.77
C THR A 1038 -6.67 5.17 32.80
N VAL A 1039 -7.85 4.59 32.52
CA VAL A 1039 -8.98 4.57 33.47
C VAL A 1039 -8.64 3.76 34.72
N LYS A 1040 -7.98 2.61 34.58
CA LYS A 1040 -7.50 1.82 35.72
C LYS A 1040 -6.44 2.56 36.54
N SER A 1041 -5.54 3.31 35.90
CA SER A 1041 -4.54 4.13 36.58
C SER A 1041 -5.16 5.32 37.32
N MET A 1042 -6.18 5.96 36.75
CA MET A 1042 -6.94 7.04 37.42
C MET A 1042 -7.74 6.53 38.63
N LEU A 1043 -8.35 5.35 38.53
CA LEU A 1043 -9.16 4.76 39.61
C LEU A 1043 -8.31 4.03 40.67
N GLY A 1044 -7.10 3.58 40.31
CA GLY A 1044 -6.26 2.72 41.13
C GLY A 1044 -5.22 3.42 42.01
N GLY A 1045 -4.98 4.72 41.83
CA GLY A 1045 -4.10 5.53 42.70
C GLY A 1045 -2.62 5.12 42.79
N LYS A 1046 -2.16 4.11 42.04
CA LYS A 1046 -0.76 3.65 42.05
C LYS A 1046 0.02 4.34 40.93
N LYS A 1047 1.07 5.06 41.31
CA LYS A 1047 2.10 5.56 40.38
C LYS A 1047 2.79 4.37 39.68
N PRO A 1048 3.10 4.47 38.38
CA PRO A 1048 3.74 3.39 37.63
C PRO A 1048 5.18 3.16 38.10
N THR A 1049 5.63 1.90 38.10
CA THR A 1049 6.98 1.47 38.51
C THR A 1049 8.02 1.70 37.42
N ARG A 1050 9.11 2.36 37.79
CA ARG A 1050 10.28 2.77 36.98
C ARG A 1050 11.11 1.56 36.53
N HIS A 1051 11.27 1.35 35.23
CA HIS A 1051 12.31 0.46 34.67
C HIS A 1051 13.35 1.30 33.93
N VAL A 1052 14.54 1.44 34.52
CA VAL A 1052 15.68 2.13 33.92
C VAL A 1052 16.56 1.06 33.25
N ILE A 1053 16.82 1.21 31.95
CA ILE A 1053 17.93 0.53 31.26
C ILE A 1053 19.03 1.58 31.09
N THR A 1054 20.11 1.43 31.84
CA THR A 1054 21.32 2.25 31.71
C THR A 1054 22.22 1.65 30.65
N ASP A 1055 22.59 2.42 29.62
CA ASP A 1055 23.80 2.16 28.82
C ASP A 1055 24.57 3.45 28.53
N GLY A 1056 25.80 3.50 29.09
CA GLY A 1056 27.01 4.19 28.64
C GLY A 1056 26.97 5.66 28.18
N GLN A 1057 27.10 6.60 29.12
CA GLN A 1057 27.59 7.97 28.82
C GLN A 1057 29.10 7.96 28.56
N GLY A 1058 29.50 8.44 27.37
CA GLY A 1058 30.84 8.93 27.08
C GLY A 1058 30.77 10.44 26.85
N ASP A 1059 31.39 11.20 27.76
CA ASP A 1059 31.45 12.65 27.75
C ASP A 1059 32.18 13.22 26.52
N ASN A 1060 31.64 14.28 25.92
CA ASN A 1060 32.48 15.36 25.39
C ASN A 1060 31.74 16.69 25.39
N GLU A 1061 32.28 17.60 26.21
CA GLU A 1061 31.87 18.99 26.37
C GLU A 1061 32.13 19.84 25.10
N GLY A 1062 31.37 20.93 24.99
CA GLY A 1062 31.20 21.70 23.78
C GLY A 1062 32.23 22.79 23.48
N VAL A 1063 32.15 23.30 22.26
CA VAL A 1063 32.65 24.63 21.86
C VAL A 1063 31.64 25.26 20.91
N SER A 1064 31.13 26.44 21.29
CA SER A 1064 30.25 27.28 20.48
C SER A 1064 31.03 27.96 19.35
N GLY A 1065 30.50 27.97 18.13
CA GLY A 1065 31.06 28.75 17.01
C GLY A 1065 29.98 29.23 16.07
N THR A 1066 29.53 30.48 16.25
CA THR A 1066 28.71 31.23 15.31
C THR A 1066 29.60 31.88 14.25
N ALA A 1067 29.71 31.30 13.05
CA ALA A 1067 30.09 32.00 11.81
C ALA A 1067 29.95 31.08 10.59
N THR A 1068 29.44 31.63 9.49
CA THR A 1068 29.42 31.04 8.14
C THR A 1068 30.85 30.72 7.68
N PRO A 1069 31.16 29.54 7.10
CA PRO A 1069 32.52 29.25 6.66
C PRO A 1069 32.89 30.05 5.41
N ASP A 1070 34.03 30.74 5.50
CA ASP A 1070 34.70 31.43 4.39
C ASP A 1070 35.64 30.44 3.66
N ASP A 1071 35.94 30.71 2.38
CA ASP A 1071 36.61 29.80 1.41
C ASP A 1071 38.06 29.40 1.77
N HIS A 1072 38.53 29.76 2.97
CA HIS A 1072 39.84 29.40 3.50
C HIS A 1072 39.88 28.07 4.28
N GLU A 1073 38.73 27.47 4.62
CA GLU A 1073 38.69 26.22 5.41
C GLU A 1073 38.70 24.94 4.54
N LYS A 1074 38.35 25.05 3.25
CA LYS A 1074 38.48 23.95 2.27
C LYS A 1074 39.93 23.50 2.04
N LYS A 1075 40.91 24.40 2.18
CA LYS A 1075 42.34 24.06 2.03
C LYS A 1075 42.97 23.39 3.24
N ARG A 1076 42.27 23.32 4.38
CA ARG A 1076 42.77 22.63 5.58
C ARG A 1076 42.34 21.17 5.64
N ILE A 1077 41.22 20.83 4.99
CA ILE A 1077 40.67 19.47 4.93
C ILE A 1077 41.38 18.62 3.86
N GLU A 1078 41.86 19.22 2.76
CA GLU A 1078 42.72 18.53 1.77
C GLU A 1078 44.17 18.26 2.27
N GLY A 1079 44.54 18.78 3.44
CA GLY A 1079 45.87 18.60 4.04
C GLY A 1079 45.98 17.43 5.05
N GLN A 1080 44.86 16.82 5.47
CA GLN A 1080 44.85 15.76 6.48
C GLN A 1080 44.65 14.34 5.92
N GLU A 1081 44.37 14.18 4.63
CA GLU A 1081 44.30 12.88 3.94
C GLU A 1081 45.65 12.34 3.43
N LYS A 1082 46.79 12.94 3.82
CA LYS A 1082 48.14 12.48 3.45
C LYS A 1082 49.02 12.00 4.60
N ALA A 1083 48.45 11.72 5.77
CA ALA A 1083 49.20 11.23 6.94
C ALA A 1083 48.64 9.95 7.57
N VAL A 1084 48.03 9.07 6.76
CA VAL A 1084 47.72 7.68 7.15
C VAL A 1084 48.12 6.74 6.02
N THR A 1085 49.40 6.77 5.67
CA THR A 1085 50.15 5.69 5.01
C THR A 1085 51.61 5.88 5.36
N GLU A 1086 52.00 5.40 6.53
CA GLU A 1086 53.30 4.78 6.85
C GLU A 1086 53.11 3.78 7.99
#